data_AF-A0ABD4L0F0-F1
#
_entry.id   AF-A0ABD4L0F0-F1
#
_cell.length_a   1.000
_cell.length_b   1.000
_cell.length_c   1.000
_cell.angle_alpha   90.00
_cell.angle_beta   90.00
_cell.angle_gamma   90.00
#
_symmetry.space_group_name_H-M   'P 1'
#
loop_
_entity.id
_entity.type
_entity.pdbx_description
1 polymer ?
#
loop_
_entity_poly.entity_id
_entity_poly.type
_entity_poly.pdbx_seq_one_letter_code
_entity_poly.pdbx_strand_id
1 'polypeptide(L)'
;MSPEIPPSPLDAGRLEGLLAKLDDAIDRLAGARPFAKPAKLPRVLDTARRVLLQPGGAAALRARARSVEEAGVFAGSDWAHPQSLIPSLTAVTFESPQAETLTIEALSELRLLAVALGEYRHPQVSAEQALHFLTQVLAINLGRLFTPPSEAQRETQGRLCELPQRLLQHLAEHIGYERVVDPLIDEIWRILQQRPIQVEAVKRMITQIAICRADPSIELGASGQGADRLISSLYGPTQGCREDPGLEAYAERLVSMDDGGLQYEASGFARAMHDTGLVSPYHPLLLRHLLQRGDYLVAEALGLSSTGRDCLLCYRELVHALIDEAVHPDTAQATYGLALMLERGILYQPPVAPALWRQLALPLHPTNARHLARVFGETPGPRARLLEGVLCMLGQPLGVGQGNNPTCQSARALSMWAYNDPDYLLQMVAWAARDDEVVMHFEGHPISSRDSQPGLAAGPPLDLDPVSLIVVPHLDRIYVEMGRRCQEREGDPHRWVNPEFHGWWAGRGFRINVDVASGRLLEPEDFLRHFYAAYHPFYNGSQPLIHPQPAGIAVTDSAARFIGWHAITILRVALDPEEVMRVYFFNPNNDSGQDWGDDVRVSTAGHGERFGEGSLPVEQFVSRLYIFHFDPQERGEVEQVPQASLDEALGYLMRSWGADRLPGGALQAGPGPAAPDA
;
A
#
# COMPACT_ATOMS: atom_id res chain seq x y z
N MET A 1 -25.27 10.79 23.13
CA MET A 1 -26.53 10.00 23.11
C MET A 1 -27.56 10.69 22.23
N SER A 2 -27.57 10.41 20.93
CA SER A 2 -28.75 10.69 20.10
C SER A 2 -29.80 9.61 20.40
N PRO A 3 -31.06 9.96 20.67
CA PRO A 3 -32.07 8.95 20.98
C PRO A 3 -32.32 8.10 19.73
N GLU A 4 -32.19 6.78 19.85
CA GLU A 4 -32.74 5.85 18.88
C GLU A 4 -34.21 6.22 18.66
N ILE A 5 -34.56 6.62 17.44
CA ILE A 5 -35.96 6.69 17.05
C ILE A 5 -36.47 5.24 17.16
N PRO A 6 -37.41 4.93 18.07
CA PRO A 6 -37.88 3.57 18.23
C PRO A 6 -38.43 3.08 16.89
N PRO A 7 -38.09 1.85 16.46
CA PRO A 7 -38.55 1.33 15.18
C PRO A 7 -40.07 1.40 15.12
N SER A 8 -40.61 1.79 13.97
CA SER A 8 -42.06 1.80 13.81
C SER A 8 -42.62 0.38 14.06
N PRO A 9 -43.86 0.23 14.54
CA PRO A 9 -44.45 -1.09 14.79
C PRO A 9 -44.42 -2.03 13.57
N LEU A 10 -44.42 -1.45 12.36
CA LEU A 10 -44.31 -2.17 11.09
C LEU A 10 -42.88 -2.70 10.83
N ASP A 11 -41.86 -1.95 11.23
CA ASP A 11 -40.45 -2.34 11.08
C ASP A 11 -40.06 -3.45 12.07
N ALA A 12 -40.60 -3.40 13.29
CA ALA A 12 -40.40 -4.44 14.31
C ALA A 12 -40.97 -5.80 13.86
N GLY A 13 -42.22 -5.85 13.39
CA GLY A 13 -42.82 -7.10 12.90
C GLY A 13 -42.15 -7.65 11.64
N ARG A 14 -41.55 -6.78 10.82
CA ARG A 14 -40.77 -7.19 9.64
C ARG A 14 -39.43 -7.83 10.03
N LEU A 15 -38.73 -7.25 11.02
CA LEU A 15 -37.49 -7.81 11.54
C LEU A 15 -37.74 -9.18 12.18
N GLU A 16 -38.74 -9.32 13.04
CA GLU A 16 -39.10 -10.60 13.66
C GLU A 16 -39.35 -11.71 12.63
N GLY A 17 -40.12 -11.42 11.58
CA GLY A 17 -40.37 -12.37 10.50
C GLY A 17 -39.13 -12.73 9.67
N LEU A 18 -38.14 -11.84 9.56
CA LEU A 18 -36.85 -12.14 8.92
C LEU A 18 -35.96 -12.98 9.83
N LEU A 19 -35.93 -12.69 11.13
CA LEU A 19 -35.15 -13.45 12.11
C LEU A 19 -35.64 -14.90 12.20
N ALA A 20 -36.95 -15.14 12.23
CA ALA A 20 -37.49 -16.51 12.19
C ALA A 20 -37.06 -17.30 10.94
N LYS A 21 -36.97 -16.64 9.78
CA LYS A 21 -36.47 -17.24 8.54
C LYS A 21 -34.97 -17.48 8.56
N LEU A 22 -34.22 -16.60 9.22
CA LEU A 22 -32.78 -16.72 9.39
C LEU A 22 -32.46 -17.91 10.30
N ASP A 23 -33.17 -18.02 11.42
CA ASP A 23 -32.99 -19.12 12.38
C ASP A 23 -33.27 -20.49 11.70
N ASP A 24 -34.37 -20.63 10.94
CA ASP A 24 -34.63 -21.84 10.13
C ASP A 24 -33.53 -22.09 9.09
N ALA A 25 -32.94 -21.04 8.48
CA ALA A 25 -31.86 -21.21 7.51
C ALA A 25 -30.55 -21.67 8.19
N ILE A 26 -30.22 -21.11 9.36
CA ILE A 26 -29.05 -21.48 10.17
C ILE A 26 -29.19 -22.93 10.62
N ASP A 27 -30.35 -23.34 11.16
CA ASP A 27 -30.60 -24.71 11.60
C ASP A 27 -30.46 -25.71 10.46
N ARG A 28 -30.99 -25.36 9.27
CA ARG A 28 -30.85 -26.21 8.07
C ARG A 28 -29.40 -26.33 7.62
N LEU A 29 -28.59 -25.28 7.75
CA LEU A 29 -27.17 -25.30 7.40
C LEU A 29 -26.39 -26.14 8.42
N ALA A 30 -26.63 -25.93 9.72
CA ALA A 30 -26.02 -26.67 10.82
C ALA A 30 -26.29 -28.17 10.72
N GLY A 31 -27.54 -28.56 10.44
CA GLY A 31 -27.94 -29.96 10.27
C GLY A 31 -27.54 -30.60 8.93
N ALA A 32 -26.89 -29.87 8.02
CA ALA A 32 -26.46 -30.40 6.73
C ALA A 32 -25.13 -31.15 6.83
N ARG A 33 -24.99 -32.21 6.02
CA ARG A 33 -23.67 -32.85 5.80
C ARG A 33 -22.71 -31.86 5.13
N PRO A 34 -21.38 -31.97 5.35
CA PRO A 34 -20.41 -31.01 4.80
C PRO A 34 -20.56 -30.73 3.30
N PHE A 35 -20.72 -31.77 2.47
CA PHE A 35 -20.89 -31.63 1.03
C PHE A 35 -22.19 -30.90 0.60
N ALA A 36 -23.20 -30.83 1.48
CA ALA A 36 -24.49 -30.20 1.22
C ALA A 36 -24.59 -28.77 1.77
N LYS A 37 -23.62 -28.32 2.57
CA LYS A 37 -23.57 -26.96 3.11
C LYS A 37 -23.44 -25.87 2.04
N PRO A 38 -22.61 -26.02 0.98
CA PRO A 38 -22.50 -25.00 -0.07
C PRO A 38 -23.84 -24.65 -0.73
N ALA A 39 -24.71 -25.64 -0.93
CA ALA A 39 -26.04 -25.42 -1.52
C ALA A 39 -27.03 -24.68 -0.59
N LYS A 40 -26.75 -24.63 0.72
CA LYS A 40 -27.63 -24.01 1.74
C LYS A 40 -27.13 -22.63 2.19
N LEU A 41 -25.83 -22.36 2.04
CA LEU A 41 -25.20 -21.11 2.43
C LEU A 41 -25.83 -19.85 1.79
N PRO A 42 -26.16 -19.82 0.48
CA PRO A 42 -26.74 -18.63 -0.14
C PRO A 42 -28.04 -18.15 0.53
N ARG A 43 -28.85 -19.08 1.07
CA ARG A 43 -30.09 -18.73 1.78
C ARG A 43 -29.82 -18.04 3.11
N VAL A 44 -28.76 -18.44 3.83
CA VAL A 44 -28.35 -17.79 5.09
C VAL A 44 -27.85 -16.38 4.78
N LEU A 45 -26.96 -16.23 3.80
CA LEU A 45 -26.41 -14.94 3.40
C LEU A 45 -27.51 -13.98 2.88
N ASP A 46 -28.42 -14.43 2.00
CA ASP A 46 -29.52 -13.57 1.53
C ASP A 46 -30.42 -13.10 2.69
N THR A 47 -30.73 -13.99 3.64
CA THR A 47 -31.60 -13.64 4.76
C THR A 47 -30.88 -12.70 5.74
N ALA A 48 -29.61 -12.95 6.06
CA ALA A 48 -28.78 -12.10 6.90
C ALA A 48 -28.63 -10.68 6.31
N ARG A 49 -28.39 -10.58 5.00
CA ARG A 49 -28.35 -9.31 4.27
C ARG A 49 -29.62 -8.49 4.47
N ARG A 50 -30.79 -9.14 4.38
CA ARG A 50 -32.09 -8.47 4.57
C ARG A 50 -32.29 -8.02 6.01
N VAL A 51 -31.79 -8.79 6.97
CA VAL A 51 -31.77 -8.42 8.40
C VAL A 51 -30.88 -7.20 8.62
N LEU A 52 -29.65 -7.17 8.08
CA LEU A 52 -28.73 -6.02 8.19
C LEU A 52 -29.34 -4.70 7.71
N LEU A 53 -30.21 -4.76 6.70
CA LEU A 53 -30.91 -3.60 6.16
C LEU A 53 -32.11 -3.12 7.01
N GLN A 54 -32.45 -3.80 8.11
CA GLN A 54 -33.48 -3.35 9.04
C GLN A 54 -32.86 -2.60 10.25
N PRO A 55 -33.57 -1.63 10.84
CA PRO A 55 -33.21 -1.08 12.15
C PRO A 55 -33.06 -2.20 13.20
N GLY A 56 -32.01 -2.18 14.01
CA GLY A 56 -31.72 -3.24 15.00
C GLY A 56 -31.18 -4.57 14.43
N GLY A 57 -31.02 -4.67 13.11
CA GLY A 57 -30.57 -5.89 12.43
C GLY A 57 -29.16 -6.35 12.81
N ALA A 58 -28.22 -5.41 12.91
CA ALA A 58 -26.83 -5.69 13.30
C ALA A 58 -26.75 -6.30 14.71
N ALA A 59 -27.46 -5.70 15.69
CA ALA A 59 -27.56 -6.23 17.04
C ALA A 59 -28.18 -7.63 17.08
N ALA A 60 -29.24 -7.87 16.30
CA ALA A 60 -29.92 -9.16 16.24
C ALA A 60 -29.05 -10.28 15.62
N LEU A 61 -28.17 -9.92 14.68
CA LEU A 61 -27.18 -10.82 14.08
C LEU A 61 -25.99 -11.08 15.01
N ARG A 62 -25.48 -10.05 15.69
CA ARG A 62 -24.45 -10.20 16.73
C ARG A 62 -24.86 -11.20 17.80
N ALA A 63 -26.11 -11.10 18.28
CA ALA A 63 -26.66 -12.05 19.25
C ALA A 63 -26.69 -13.51 18.75
N ARG A 64 -26.60 -13.73 17.43
CA ARG A 64 -26.56 -15.04 16.76
C ARG A 64 -25.17 -15.44 16.26
N ALA A 65 -24.14 -14.64 16.54
CA ALA A 65 -22.78 -14.83 16.00
C ALA A 65 -22.28 -16.27 16.18
N ARG A 66 -22.41 -16.81 17.39
CA ARG A 66 -22.00 -18.18 17.70
C ARG A 66 -22.73 -19.23 16.86
N SER A 67 -24.05 -19.12 16.75
CA SER A 67 -24.88 -20.07 15.99
C SER A 67 -24.57 -20.01 14.49
N VAL A 68 -24.34 -18.81 13.97
CA VAL A 68 -23.92 -18.57 12.57
C VAL A 68 -22.57 -19.24 12.28
N GLU A 69 -21.59 -19.07 13.18
CA GLU A 69 -20.27 -19.68 13.02
C GLU A 69 -20.30 -21.21 13.16
N GLU A 70 -20.96 -21.74 14.20
CA GLU A 70 -21.09 -23.18 14.43
C GLU A 70 -21.87 -23.89 13.29
N ALA A 71 -22.81 -23.19 12.63
CA ALA A 71 -23.48 -23.69 11.45
C ALA A 71 -22.53 -23.85 10.24
N GLY A 72 -21.36 -23.20 10.26
CA GLY A 72 -20.33 -23.28 9.24
C GLY A 72 -20.50 -22.25 8.12
N VAL A 73 -21.03 -21.06 8.43
CA VAL A 73 -21.17 -19.97 7.45
C VAL A 73 -19.83 -19.54 6.84
N PHE A 74 -18.76 -19.54 7.65
CA PHE A 74 -17.42 -19.16 7.20
C PHE A 74 -16.62 -20.31 6.58
N ALA A 75 -17.11 -21.55 6.65
CA ALA A 75 -16.34 -22.74 6.29
C ALA A 75 -15.92 -22.72 4.81
N GLY A 76 -14.62 -22.94 4.56
CA GLY A 76 -14.07 -22.93 3.20
C GLY A 76 -13.76 -21.52 2.65
N SER A 77 -13.71 -20.51 3.52
CA SER A 77 -13.33 -19.13 3.18
C SER A 77 -12.31 -18.57 4.18
N ASP A 78 -11.68 -17.43 3.86
CA ASP A 78 -10.70 -16.79 4.75
C ASP A 78 -11.30 -16.38 6.10
N TRP A 79 -12.59 -16.01 6.12
CA TRP A 79 -13.34 -15.70 7.34
C TRP A 79 -13.46 -16.87 8.33
N ALA A 80 -13.14 -18.11 7.93
CA ALA A 80 -13.05 -19.26 8.83
C ALA A 80 -11.92 -19.12 9.86
N HIS A 81 -10.93 -18.26 9.59
CA HIS A 81 -9.74 -18.07 10.41
C HIS A 81 -9.66 -16.61 10.90
N PRO A 82 -10.50 -16.20 11.86
CA PRO A 82 -10.58 -14.81 12.30
C PRO A 82 -9.26 -14.21 12.79
N GLN A 83 -8.34 -15.03 13.33
CA GLN A 83 -7.00 -14.62 13.76
C GLN A 83 -6.07 -14.20 12.63
N SER A 84 -6.40 -14.54 11.38
CA SER A 84 -5.59 -14.27 10.18
C SER A 84 -6.22 -13.20 9.28
N LEU A 85 -7.34 -12.59 9.70
CA LEU A 85 -7.99 -11.54 8.93
C LEU A 85 -7.14 -10.27 8.90
N ILE A 86 -7.15 -9.58 7.76
CA ILE A 86 -6.38 -8.35 7.52
C ILE A 86 -7.35 -7.16 7.48
N PRO A 87 -7.27 -6.20 8.42
CA PRO A 87 -8.21 -5.08 8.49
C PRO A 87 -8.25 -4.21 7.22
N SER A 88 -7.14 -4.05 6.50
CA SER A 88 -7.09 -3.22 5.28
C SER A 88 -7.90 -3.78 4.12
N LEU A 89 -8.15 -5.09 4.08
CA LEU A 89 -8.99 -5.72 3.04
C LEU A 89 -10.47 -5.42 3.21
N THR A 90 -10.91 -5.06 4.42
CA THR A 90 -12.34 -4.74 4.70
C THR A 90 -12.84 -3.58 3.84
N ALA A 91 -11.98 -2.59 3.56
CA ALA A 91 -12.31 -1.47 2.68
C ALA A 91 -12.61 -1.92 1.25
N VAL A 92 -11.83 -2.87 0.73
CA VAL A 92 -12.05 -3.46 -0.61
C VAL A 92 -13.34 -4.28 -0.61
N THR A 93 -13.58 -5.07 0.44
CA THR A 93 -14.81 -5.84 0.57
C THR A 93 -16.05 -4.93 0.58
N PHE A 94 -16.00 -3.80 1.28
CA PHE A 94 -17.09 -2.80 1.31
C PHE A 94 -17.35 -2.10 -0.03
N GLU A 95 -16.41 -2.14 -0.98
CA GLU A 95 -16.59 -1.64 -2.36
C GLU A 95 -17.12 -2.70 -3.31
N SER A 96 -17.13 -3.97 -2.91
CA SER A 96 -17.58 -5.06 -3.76
C SER A 96 -19.05 -4.88 -4.17
N PRO A 97 -19.41 -5.12 -5.45
CA PRO A 97 -20.81 -5.19 -5.87
C PRO A 97 -21.46 -6.52 -5.45
N GLN A 98 -20.69 -7.48 -4.92
CA GLN A 98 -21.17 -8.82 -4.57
C GLN A 98 -21.79 -8.83 -3.18
N ALA A 99 -23.10 -9.04 -3.13
CA ALA A 99 -23.87 -9.02 -1.88
C ALA A 99 -23.46 -10.11 -0.88
N GLU A 100 -23.02 -11.28 -1.37
CA GLU A 100 -22.58 -12.39 -0.52
C GLU A 100 -21.30 -12.02 0.23
N THR A 101 -20.32 -11.45 -0.46
CA THR A 101 -19.04 -10.98 0.10
C THR A 101 -19.26 -9.89 1.16
N LEU A 102 -20.12 -8.90 0.89
CA LEU A 102 -20.48 -7.87 1.87
C LEU A 102 -21.15 -8.46 3.13
N THR A 103 -21.97 -9.49 2.94
CA THR A 103 -22.72 -10.08 4.06
C THR A 103 -21.84 -10.98 4.92
N ILE A 104 -20.95 -11.78 4.31
CA ILE A 104 -20.04 -12.64 5.07
C ILE A 104 -19.02 -11.81 5.85
N GLU A 105 -18.52 -10.72 5.26
CA GLU A 105 -17.74 -9.68 5.95
C GLU A 105 -18.50 -9.21 7.18
N ALA A 106 -19.68 -8.60 6.98
CA ALA A 106 -20.47 -8.06 8.09
C ALA A 106 -20.77 -9.06 9.22
N LEU A 107 -21.02 -10.33 8.88
CA LEU A 107 -21.19 -11.39 9.88
C LEU A 107 -19.89 -11.69 10.63
N SER A 108 -18.74 -11.61 9.98
CA SER A 108 -17.42 -11.76 10.59
C SER A 108 -17.11 -10.64 11.57
N GLU A 109 -17.33 -9.36 11.21
CA GLU A 109 -17.11 -8.26 12.17
C GLU A 109 -18.09 -8.31 13.33
N LEU A 110 -19.36 -8.68 13.11
CA LEU A 110 -20.33 -8.87 14.19
C LEU A 110 -19.96 -10.05 15.11
N ARG A 111 -19.37 -11.12 14.57
CA ARG A 111 -18.76 -12.19 15.36
C ARG A 111 -17.65 -11.65 16.25
N LEU A 112 -16.70 -10.92 15.67
CA LEU A 112 -15.60 -10.35 16.43
C LEU A 112 -16.10 -9.35 17.47
N LEU A 113 -17.18 -8.62 17.20
CA LEU A 113 -17.76 -7.69 18.17
C LEU A 113 -18.35 -8.45 19.36
N ALA A 114 -19.06 -9.56 19.11
CA ALA A 114 -19.54 -10.44 20.18
C ALA A 114 -18.39 -11.01 21.03
N VAL A 115 -17.23 -11.31 20.41
CA VAL A 115 -16.03 -11.76 21.12
C VAL A 115 -15.42 -10.64 21.96
N ALA A 116 -15.27 -9.44 21.39
CA ALA A 116 -14.72 -8.28 22.08
C ALA A 116 -15.58 -7.86 23.29
N LEU A 117 -16.91 -7.98 23.19
CA LEU A 117 -17.84 -7.71 24.28
C LEU A 117 -17.94 -8.85 25.32
N GLY A 118 -17.25 -9.98 25.10
CA GLY A 118 -17.26 -11.14 26.00
C GLY A 118 -18.54 -11.98 25.95
N GLU A 119 -19.42 -11.72 24.98
CA GLU A 119 -20.67 -12.45 24.76
C GLU A 119 -20.42 -13.83 24.13
N TYR A 120 -19.32 -13.95 23.38
CA TYR A 120 -18.88 -15.18 22.77
C TYR A 120 -17.40 -15.46 23.04
N ARG A 121 -17.08 -16.56 23.72
CA ARG A 121 -15.69 -17.00 23.93
C ARG A 121 -15.23 -17.82 22.73
N HIS A 122 -14.46 -17.21 21.84
CA HIS A 122 -13.91 -17.87 20.65
C HIS A 122 -12.63 -18.66 20.98
N PRO A 123 -12.43 -19.89 20.44
CA PRO A 123 -11.28 -20.73 20.76
C PRO A 123 -9.93 -20.19 20.25
N GLN A 124 -9.92 -19.39 19.18
CA GLN A 124 -8.68 -18.93 18.52
C GLN A 124 -8.42 -17.43 18.63
N VAL A 125 -9.38 -16.64 19.16
CA VAL A 125 -9.29 -15.18 19.19
C VAL A 125 -9.71 -14.68 20.56
N SER A 126 -8.84 -13.90 21.21
CA SER A 126 -9.14 -13.26 22.49
C SER A 126 -10.03 -12.02 22.32
N ALA A 127 -10.69 -11.57 23.39
CA ALA A 127 -11.45 -10.33 23.38
C ALA A 127 -10.59 -9.12 23.00
N GLU A 128 -9.33 -9.09 23.45
CA GLU A 128 -8.36 -8.04 23.10
C GLU A 128 -7.98 -8.05 21.62
N GLN A 129 -7.71 -9.24 21.05
CA GLN A 129 -7.41 -9.38 19.63
C GLN A 129 -8.60 -8.97 18.74
N ALA A 130 -9.81 -9.37 19.11
CA ALA A 130 -11.03 -8.98 18.40
C ALA A 130 -11.26 -7.47 18.47
N LEU A 131 -11.08 -6.87 19.65
CA LEU A 131 -11.19 -5.42 19.82
C LEU A 131 -10.15 -4.67 18.98
N HIS A 132 -8.89 -5.12 19.00
CA HIS A 132 -7.81 -4.53 18.20
C HIS A 132 -8.12 -4.58 16.69
N PHE A 133 -8.54 -5.73 16.19
CA PHE A 133 -8.94 -5.89 14.79
C PHE A 133 -10.07 -4.93 14.41
N LEU A 134 -11.16 -4.89 15.19
CA LEU A 134 -12.30 -4.03 14.89
C LEU A 134 -11.97 -2.54 14.98
N THR A 135 -11.09 -2.16 15.90
CA THR A 135 -10.55 -0.80 15.96
C THR A 135 -9.83 -0.44 14.66
N GLN A 136 -9.02 -1.34 14.10
CA GLN A 136 -8.36 -1.12 12.81
C GLN A 136 -9.36 -1.07 11.65
N VAL A 137 -10.39 -1.93 11.63
CA VAL A 137 -11.46 -1.89 10.62
C VAL A 137 -12.20 -0.55 10.66
N LEU A 138 -12.55 -0.07 11.85
CA LEU A 138 -13.19 1.24 12.04
C LEU A 138 -12.29 2.39 11.60
N ALA A 139 -11.00 2.34 11.95
CA ALA A 139 -10.00 3.34 11.56
C ALA A 139 -9.89 3.44 10.03
N ILE A 140 -9.68 2.30 9.36
CA ILE A 140 -9.50 2.22 7.90
C ILE A 140 -10.75 2.66 7.14
N ASN A 141 -11.94 2.41 7.70
CA ASN A 141 -13.21 2.74 7.06
C ASN A 141 -13.90 3.98 7.65
N LEU A 142 -13.18 4.80 8.41
CA LEU A 142 -13.76 5.93 9.15
C LEU A 142 -14.50 6.91 8.21
N GLY A 143 -13.99 7.14 7.00
CA GLY A 143 -14.66 7.98 6.00
C GLY A 143 -16.09 7.52 5.65
N ARG A 144 -16.36 6.21 5.70
CA ARG A 144 -17.69 5.63 5.43
C ARG A 144 -18.66 5.79 6.60
N LEU A 145 -18.18 5.96 7.83
CA LEU A 145 -19.05 6.24 8.98
C LEU A 145 -19.81 7.55 8.78
N PHE A 146 -19.10 8.58 8.32
CA PHE A 146 -19.58 9.97 8.34
C PHE A 146 -20.01 10.50 6.96
N THR A 147 -19.63 9.83 5.88
CA THR A 147 -19.98 10.27 4.52
C THR A 147 -21.08 9.38 3.94
N PRO A 148 -22.23 9.94 3.52
CA PRO A 148 -23.26 9.15 2.85
C PRO A 148 -22.76 8.62 1.50
N PRO A 149 -23.31 7.50 0.99
CA PRO A 149 -22.86 6.90 -0.26
C PRO A 149 -22.93 7.87 -1.45
N SER A 150 -21.86 7.92 -2.24
CA SER A 150 -21.79 8.74 -3.45
C SER A 150 -22.78 8.26 -4.52
N GLU A 151 -23.06 9.10 -5.51
CA GLU A 151 -23.95 8.73 -6.62
C GLU A 151 -23.38 7.56 -7.43
N ALA A 152 -22.07 7.53 -7.67
CA ALA A 152 -21.39 6.41 -8.31
C ALA A 152 -21.53 5.09 -7.51
N GLN A 153 -21.43 5.16 -6.18
CA GLN A 153 -21.64 3.98 -5.31
C GLN A 153 -23.09 3.50 -5.35
N ARG A 154 -24.05 4.43 -5.41
CA ARG A 154 -25.47 4.10 -5.54
C ARG A 154 -25.80 3.44 -6.87
N GLU A 155 -25.19 3.87 -7.97
CA GLU A 155 -25.33 3.22 -9.27
C GLU A 155 -24.75 1.81 -9.28
N THR A 156 -23.60 1.61 -8.63
CA THR A 156 -22.85 0.34 -8.69
C THR A 156 -23.40 -0.71 -7.71
N GLN A 157 -23.76 -0.30 -6.49
CA GLN A 157 -24.15 -1.20 -5.39
C GLN A 157 -25.64 -1.13 -5.04
N GLY A 158 -26.41 -0.17 -5.57
CA GLY A 158 -27.82 0.00 -5.25
C GLY A 158 -28.05 0.19 -3.75
N ARG A 159 -28.99 -0.54 -3.15
CA ARG A 159 -29.27 -0.48 -1.71
C ARG A 159 -28.17 -1.09 -0.83
N LEU A 160 -27.19 -1.79 -1.41
CA LEU A 160 -26.10 -2.42 -0.63
C LEU A 160 -25.09 -1.40 -0.12
N CYS A 161 -25.00 -0.21 -0.73
CA CYS A 161 -24.10 0.84 -0.28
C CYS A 161 -24.39 1.35 1.14
N GLU A 162 -25.60 1.13 1.67
CA GLU A 162 -25.97 1.48 3.04
C GLU A 162 -25.42 0.49 4.09
N LEU A 163 -25.09 -0.74 3.70
CA LEU A 163 -24.76 -1.82 4.63
C LEU A 163 -23.43 -1.56 5.37
N PRO A 164 -22.31 -1.22 4.69
CA PRO A 164 -21.06 -0.91 5.38
C PRO A 164 -21.19 0.22 6.39
N GLN A 165 -21.88 1.30 6.03
CA GLN A 165 -22.07 2.44 6.93
C GLN A 165 -22.84 2.04 8.20
N ARG A 166 -23.95 1.30 8.07
CA ARG A 166 -24.74 0.83 9.23
C ARG A 166 -23.94 -0.13 10.11
N LEU A 167 -23.17 -1.02 9.51
CA LEU A 167 -22.29 -1.93 10.24
C LEU A 167 -21.24 -1.15 11.04
N LEU A 168 -20.50 -0.27 10.36
CA LEU A 168 -19.46 0.53 10.99
C LEU A 168 -20.03 1.39 12.11
N GLN A 169 -21.20 2.01 11.91
CA GLN A 169 -21.85 2.80 12.95
C GLN A 169 -22.18 1.95 14.18
N HIS A 170 -22.73 0.74 13.97
CA HIS A 170 -22.99 -0.20 15.05
C HIS A 170 -21.71 -0.61 15.80
N LEU A 171 -20.62 -0.89 15.06
CA LEU A 171 -19.31 -1.21 15.64
C LEU A 171 -18.76 -0.04 16.47
N ALA A 172 -18.79 1.18 15.94
CA ALA A 172 -18.30 2.39 16.59
C ALA A 172 -19.07 2.73 17.87
N GLU A 173 -20.40 2.57 17.86
CA GLU A 173 -21.26 2.79 19.04
C GLU A 173 -20.95 1.84 20.20
N HIS A 174 -20.50 0.61 19.91
CA HIS A 174 -20.19 -0.40 20.93
C HIS A 174 -18.71 -0.38 21.38
N ILE A 175 -17.80 0.02 20.50
CA ILE A 175 -16.35 0.10 20.80
C ILE A 175 -15.99 1.45 21.44
N GLY A 176 -16.66 2.53 21.03
CA GLY A 176 -16.37 3.90 21.45
C GLY A 176 -15.37 4.60 20.54
N TYR A 177 -15.67 5.84 20.14
CA TYR A 177 -14.82 6.64 19.25
C TYR A 177 -13.43 6.91 19.84
N GLU A 178 -13.34 7.11 21.15
CA GLU A 178 -12.09 7.27 21.92
C GLU A 178 -11.08 6.12 21.72
N ARG A 179 -11.54 4.89 21.45
CA ARG A 179 -10.68 3.71 21.27
C ARG A 179 -10.25 3.50 19.82
N VAL A 180 -10.79 4.31 18.90
CA VAL A 180 -10.52 4.23 17.46
C VAL A 180 -9.54 5.30 17.01
N VAL A 181 -9.61 6.49 17.60
CA VAL A 181 -8.86 7.66 17.12
C VAL A 181 -7.35 7.50 17.30
N ASP A 182 -6.85 7.04 18.45
CA ASP A 182 -5.39 6.91 18.66
C ASP A 182 -4.75 5.83 17.76
N PRO A 183 -5.31 4.61 17.64
CA PRO A 183 -4.77 3.63 16.69
C PRO A 183 -4.87 4.06 15.22
N LEU A 184 -5.88 4.87 14.86
CA LEU A 184 -5.96 5.48 13.54
C LEU A 184 -4.83 6.50 13.33
N ILE A 185 -4.50 7.30 14.34
CA ILE A 185 -3.39 8.26 14.27
C ILE A 185 -2.07 7.50 14.09
N ASP A 186 -1.86 6.43 14.84
CA ASP A 186 -0.67 5.57 14.71
C ASP A 186 -0.57 4.98 13.29
N GLU A 187 -1.70 4.53 12.73
CA GLU A 187 -1.78 4.02 11.37
C GLU A 187 -1.48 5.11 10.32
N ILE A 188 -2.01 6.32 10.48
CA ILE A 188 -1.68 7.45 9.61
C ILE A 188 -0.18 7.73 9.64
N TRP A 189 0.43 7.77 10.82
CA TRP A 189 1.88 7.98 10.95
C TRP A 189 2.68 6.86 10.30
N ARG A 190 2.26 5.61 10.48
CA ARG A 190 2.88 4.43 9.85
C ARG A 190 2.84 4.51 8.33
N ILE A 191 1.72 4.94 7.75
CA ILE A 191 1.60 5.16 6.30
C ILE A 191 2.51 6.32 5.86
N LEU A 192 2.49 7.44 6.58
CA LEU A 192 3.29 8.62 6.23
C LEU A 192 4.80 8.39 6.33
N GLN A 193 5.28 7.48 7.19
CA GLN A 193 6.70 7.08 7.23
C GLN A 193 7.19 6.48 5.90
N GLN A 194 6.29 5.91 5.10
CA GLN A 194 6.65 5.40 3.77
C GLN A 194 6.68 6.48 2.68
N ARG A 195 6.28 7.72 3.00
CA ARG A 195 6.19 8.87 2.08
C ARG A 195 5.51 8.49 0.75
N PRO A 196 4.26 7.99 0.78
CA PRO A 196 3.55 7.61 -0.43
C PRO A 196 3.30 8.83 -1.32
N ILE A 197 3.32 8.63 -2.63
CA ILE A 197 2.93 9.67 -3.59
C ILE A 197 1.43 9.96 -3.48
N GLN A 198 0.62 8.91 -3.34
CA GLN A 198 -0.83 9.02 -3.14
C GLN A 198 -1.15 9.25 -1.66
N VAL A 199 -1.53 10.48 -1.32
CA VAL A 199 -1.82 10.90 0.07
C VAL A 199 -3.30 11.19 0.32
N GLU A 200 -4.17 11.06 -0.68
CA GLU A 200 -5.58 11.49 -0.59
C GLU A 200 -6.37 10.70 0.46
N ALA A 201 -6.16 9.37 0.55
CA ALA A 201 -6.75 8.56 1.60
C ALA A 201 -6.33 9.03 3.01
N VAL A 202 -5.05 9.38 3.18
CA VAL A 202 -4.51 9.91 4.44
C VAL A 202 -5.12 11.28 4.77
N LYS A 203 -5.18 12.19 3.80
CA LYS A 203 -5.83 13.50 3.97
C LYS A 203 -7.29 13.35 4.39
N ARG A 204 -8.03 12.42 3.79
CA ARG A 204 -9.42 12.12 4.18
C ARG A 204 -9.51 11.63 5.63
N MET A 205 -8.65 10.70 6.05
CA MET A 205 -8.62 10.23 7.44
C MET A 205 -8.36 11.37 8.43
N ILE A 206 -7.37 12.23 8.16
CA ILE A 206 -7.06 13.40 8.99
C ILE A 206 -8.24 14.38 9.06
N THR A 207 -8.92 14.60 7.92
CA THR A 207 -10.09 15.48 7.84
C THR A 207 -11.22 14.96 8.72
N GLN A 208 -11.47 13.65 8.71
CA GLN A 208 -12.50 13.06 9.57
C GLN A 208 -12.16 13.22 11.05
N ILE A 209 -10.90 13.03 11.44
CA ILE A 209 -10.46 13.28 12.83
C ILE A 209 -10.70 14.75 13.21
N ALA A 210 -10.39 15.69 12.30
CA ALA A 210 -10.64 17.11 12.54
C ALA A 210 -12.12 17.43 12.75
N ILE A 211 -13.00 16.85 11.92
CA ILE A 211 -14.46 16.98 12.05
C ILE A 211 -14.94 16.40 13.37
N CYS A 212 -14.51 15.17 13.72
CA CYS A 212 -14.89 14.52 14.97
C CYS A 212 -14.50 15.33 16.20
N ARG A 213 -13.33 15.97 16.17
CA ARG A 213 -12.86 16.81 17.28
C ARG A 213 -13.60 18.15 17.38
N ALA A 214 -14.10 18.66 16.26
CA ALA A 214 -14.90 19.89 16.24
C ALA A 214 -16.35 19.68 16.67
N ASP A 215 -16.86 18.44 16.62
CA ASP A 215 -18.24 18.10 16.99
C ASP A 215 -18.44 18.03 18.52
N PRO A 216 -19.25 18.92 19.12
CA PRO A 216 -19.50 18.92 20.57
C PRO A 216 -20.27 17.69 21.07
N SER A 217 -20.86 16.89 20.17
CA SER A 217 -21.62 15.68 20.52
C SER A 217 -20.75 14.42 20.65
N ILE A 218 -19.49 14.50 20.23
CA ILE A 218 -18.52 13.40 20.29
C ILE A 218 -17.55 13.65 21.46
N GLU A 219 -17.57 12.75 22.44
CA GLU A 219 -16.62 12.78 23.56
C GLU A 219 -15.36 11.98 23.20
N LEU A 220 -14.26 12.67 22.88
CA LEU A 220 -12.95 12.05 22.62
C LEU A 220 -12.04 11.98 23.85
N GLY A 221 -12.38 12.68 24.93
CA GLY A 221 -11.55 12.72 26.15
C GLY A 221 -10.13 13.22 25.87
N ALA A 222 -9.13 12.44 26.29
CA ALA A 222 -7.71 12.71 26.02
C ALA A 222 -7.19 12.11 24.70
N SER A 223 -8.03 11.32 24.01
CA SER A 223 -7.70 10.72 22.71
C SER A 223 -7.62 11.80 21.62
N GLY A 224 -6.79 11.60 20.60
CA GLY A 224 -6.67 12.52 19.48
C GLY A 224 -5.62 13.62 19.63
N GLN A 225 -4.91 13.70 20.76
CA GLN A 225 -3.80 14.67 20.94
C GLN A 225 -2.68 14.48 19.90
N GLY A 226 -2.46 13.25 19.43
CA GLY A 226 -1.50 12.94 18.37
C GLY A 226 -1.90 13.46 16.98
N ALA A 227 -3.17 13.86 16.79
CA ALA A 227 -3.66 14.37 15.51
C ALA A 227 -3.40 15.86 15.31
N ASP A 228 -3.10 16.63 16.36
CA ASP A 228 -2.92 18.10 16.27
C ASP A 228 -1.91 18.47 15.20
N ARG A 229 -0.79 17.74 15.13
CA ARG A 229 0.26 17.95 14.12
C ARG A 229 -0.20 17.56 12.71
N LEU A 230 -0.99 16.51 12.57
CA LEU A 230 -1.52 16.05 11.28
C LEU A 230 -2.53 17.06 10.73
N ILE A 231 -3.47 17.50 11.57
CA ILE A 231 -4.50 18.48 11.23
C ILE A 231 -3.86 19.83 10.91
N SER A 232 -2.97 20.32 11.77
CA SER A 232 -2.32 21.61 11.56
C SER A 232 -1.47 21.61 10.29
N SER A 233 -0.79 20.51 9.96
CA SER A 233 0.02 20.44 8.73
C SER A 233 -0.79 20.61 7.44
N LEU A 234 -2.09 20.29 7.45
CA LEU A 234 -2.98 20.47 6.30
C LEU A 234 -3.74 21.80 6.33
N TYR A 235 -4.30 22.17 7.50
CA TYR A 235 -5.32 23.21 7.60
C TYR A 235 -4.86 24.51 8.27
N GLY A 236 -3.71 24.50 8.95
CA GLY A 236 -3.19 25.71 9.60
C GLY A 236 -1.74 25.60 10.06
N PRO A 237 -0.78 25.31 9.15
CA PRO A 237 0.61 25.08 9.54
C PRO A 237 1.33 26.35 10.02
N THR A 238 0.79 27.52 9.69
CA THR A 238 1.42 28.83 9.94
C THR A 238 0.44 29.83 10.53
N GLN A 239 0.94 30.97 10.99
CA GLN A 239 0.10 31.97 11.65
C GLN A 239 -0.88 32.64 10.66
N GLY A 240 -0.49 32.81 9.40
CA GLY A 240 -1.35 33.39 8.37
C GLY A 240 -2.57 32.55 8.00
N CYS A 241 -2.53 31.24 8.24
CA CYS A 241 -3.63 30.30 7.93
C CYS A 241 -4.11 29.49 9.13
N ARG A 242 -3.74 29.85 10.36
CA ARG A 242 -3.93 29.05 11.58
C ARG A 242 -5.37 28.62 11.84
N GLU A 243 -6.32 29.48 11.48
CA GLU A 243 -7.76 29.27 11.65
C GLU A 243 -8.45 28.70 10.40
N ASP A 244 -7.69 28.26 9.40
CA ASP A 244 -8.19 27.80 8.09
C ASP A 244 -9.08 28.86 7.39
N PRO A 245 -8.54 30.06 7.05
CA PRO A 245 -9.33 31.20 6.60
C PRO A 245 -9.90 31.07 5.17
N GLY A 246 -9.52 30.02 4.43
CA GLY A 246 -9.81 29.85 3.01
C GLY A 246 -8.72 30.47 2.11
N LEU A 247 -8.59 29.91 0.90
CA LEU A 247 -7.51 30.24 -0.05
C LEU A 247 -7.47 31.72 -0.43
N GLU A 248 -8.64 32.33 -0.69
CA GLU A 248 -8.74 33.75 -1.08
C GLU A 248 -8.26 34.69 0.03
N ALA A 249 -8.77 34.49 1.25
CA ALA A 249 -8.38 35.29 2.41
C ALA A 249 -6.88 35.13 2.75
N TYR A 250 -6.33 33.92 2.60
CA TYR A 250 -4.89 33.72 2.78
C TYR A 250 -4.06 34.46 1.72
N ALA A 251 -4.47 34.41 0.45
CA ALA A 251 -3.80 35.13 -0.63
C ALA A 251 -3.78 36.66 -0.39
N GLU A 252 -4.88 37.23 0.13
CA GLU A 252 -4.92 38.65 0.52
C GLU A 252 -3.93 38.97 1.65
N ARG A 253 -3.82 38.09 2.65
CA ARG A 253 -2.87 38.26 3.77
C ARG A 253 -1.43 38.30 3.26
N LEU A 254 -1.05 37.40 2.35
CA LEU A 254 0.31 37.34 1.79
C LEU A 254 0.77 38.67 1.19
N VAL A 255 -0.13 39.41 0.52
CA VAL A 255 0.19 40.72 -0.09
C VAL A 255 0.59 41.75 0.96
N SER A 256 0.01 41.65 2.16
CA SER A 256 0.23 42.60 3.27
C SER A 256 1.45 42.27 4.14
N MET A 257 2.00 41.06 4.02
CA MET A 257 3.14 40.62 4.83
C MET A 257 4.44 41.29 4.40
N ASP A 258 5.28 41.61 5.38
CA ASP A 258 6.67 42.01 5.17
C ASP A 258 7.58 40.78 4.97
N ASP A 259 8.85 41.00 4.60
CA ASP A 259 9.79 39.91 4.35
C ASP A 259 9.99 39.00 5.56
N GLY A 260 9.90 39.55 6.78
CA GLY A 260 9.98 38.78 8.02
C GLY A 260 8.78 37.86 8.23
N GLY A 261 7.55 38.35 7.97
CA GLY A 261 6.34 37.55 7.98
C GLY A 261 6.36 36.45 6.91
N LEU A 262 6.77 36.79 5.69
CA LEU A 262 6.92 35.82 4.60
C LEU A 262 7.95 34.74 4.91
N GLN A 263 9.07 35.09 5.54
CA GLN A 263 10.07 34.10 5.99
C GLN A 263 9.50 33.19 7.08
N TYR A 264 8.75 33.73 8.04
CA TYR A 264 8.12 32.93 9.09
C TYR A 264 7.11 31.93 8.52
N GLU A 265 6.28 32.37 7.57
CA GLU A 265 5.37 31.50 6.83
C GLU A 265 6.15 30.41 6.08
N ALA A 266 7.18 30.78 5.30
CA ALA A 266 8.02 29.87 4.54
C ALA A 266 8.61 28.76 5.41
N SER A 267 9.27 29.11 6.52
CA SER A 267 9.84 28.13 7.44
C SER A 267 8.79 27.25 8.12
N GLY A 268 7.61 27.80 8.42
CA GLY A 268 6.50 27.06 9.04
C GLY A 268 5.90 26.00 8.10
N PHE A 269 5.64 26.37 6.84
CA PHE A 269 5.18 25.41 5.82
C PHE A 269 6.23 24.35 5.52
N ALA A 270 7.49 24.75 5.34
CA ALA A 270 8.59 23.83 5.10
C ALA A 270 8.67 22.77 6.20
N ARG A 271 8.63 23.19 7.46
CA ARG A 271 8.66 22.30 8.62
C ARG A 271 7.48 21.33 8.62
N ALA A 272 6.25 21.84 8.51
CA ALA A 272 5.06 20.99 8.51
C ALA A 272 5.09 19.95 7.37
N MET A 273 5.52 20.38 6.18
CA MET A 273 5.68 19.54 5.01
C MET A 273 6.73 18.44 5.20
N HIS A 274 7.93 18.76 5.67
CA HIS A 274 8.99 17.75 5.86
C HIS A 274 8.72 16.80 7.01
N ASP A 275 8.06 17.29 8.06
CA ASP A 275 7.67 16.50 9.24
C ASP A 275 6.67 15.39 8.88
N THR A 276 5.65 15.72 8.09
CA THR A 276 4.54 14.82 7.78
C THR A 276 4.62 14.18 6.39
N GLY A 277 5.33 14.79 5.45
CA GLY A 277 5.24 14.49 4.02
C GLY A 277 3.94 15.00 3.36
N LEU A 278 3.09 15.72 4.10
CA LEU A 278 1.84 16.28 3.59
C LEU A 278 1.99 17.76 3.26
N VAL A 279 1.38 18.19 2.16
CA VAL A 279 1.38 19.61 1.78
C VAL A 279 -0.01 20.22 1.96
N SER A 280 -0.06 21.31 2.73
CA SER A 280 -1.22 22.18 2.84
C SER A 280 -1.54 22.89 1.51
N PRO A 281 -2.81 23.02 1.12
CA PRO A 281 -3.22 23.80 -0.06
C PRO A 281 -2.81 25.28 -0.04
N TYR A 282 -2.49 25.83 1.14
CA TYR A 282 -1.97 27.20 1.29
C TYR A 282 -0.51 27.34 0.84
N HIS A 283 0.29 26.27 0.91
CA HIS A 283 1.72 26.31 0.60
C HIS A 283 2.00 26.66 -0.88
N PRO A 284 1.30 26.08 -1.87
CA PRO A 284 1.39 26.53 -3.27
C PRO A 284 1.15 28.03 -3.46
N LEU A 285 0.18 28.62 -2.75
CA LEU A 285 -0.10 30.06 -2.86
C LEU A 285 1.06 30.90 -2.36
N LEU A 286 1.65 30.52 -1.21
CA LEU A 286 2.86 31.15 -0.71
C LEU A 286 4.00 31.02 -1.72
N LEU A 287 4.30 29.81 -2.19
CA LEU A 287 5.43 29.56 -3.08
C LEU A 287 5.37 30.40 -4.36
N ARG A 288 4.18 30.49 -4.98
CA ARG A 288 3.93 31.31 -6.15
C ARG A 288 4.06 32.81 -5.87
N HIS A 289 3.64 33.27 -4.68
CA HIS A 289 3.87 34.66 -4.27
C HIS A 289 5.37 34.97 -4.13
N LEU A 290 6.14 34.01 -3.59
CA LEU A 290 7.57 34.17 -3.33
C LEU A 290 8.43 34.19 -4.61
N LEU A 291 7.96 33.62 -5.73
CA LEU A 291 8.65 33.69 -7.04
C LEU A 291 8.96 35.15 -7.45
N GLN A 292 8.13 36.10 -7.06
CA GLN A 292 8.30 37.53 -7.37
C GLN A 292 9.20 38.26 -6.35
N ARG A 293 9.50 37.65 -5.20
CA ARG A 293 10.26 38.26 -4.10
C ARG A 293 11.74 37.86 -4.12
N GLY A 294 12.04 36.59 -4.38
CA GLY A 294 13.42 36.12 -4.55
C GLY A 294 13.62 34.66 -4.17
N ASP A 295 14.64 34.05 -4.80
CA ASP A 295 14.93 32.62 -4.69
C ASP A 295 15.29 32.16 -3.28
N TYR A 296 15.79 33.07 -2.43
CA TYR A 296 16.08 32.76 -1.03
C TYR A 296 14.81 32.31 -0.29
N LEU A 297 13.71 33.05 -0.41
CA LEU A 297 12.45 32.70 0.26
C LEU A 297 11.81 31.46 -0.37
N VAL A 298 11.96 31.26 -1.69
CA VAL A 298 11.51 30.03 -2.37
C VAL A 298 12.24 28.81 -1.80
N ALA A 299 13.55 28.90 -1.61
CA ALA A 299 14.33 27.83 -1.01
C ALA A 299 13.97 27.57 0.45
N GLU A 300 13.69 28.63 1.24
CA GLU A 300 13.19 28.50 2.61
C GLU A 300 11.82 27.82 2.68
N ALA A 301 10.88 28.19 1.79
CA ALA A 301 9.54 27.60 1.74
C ALA A 301 9.58 26.11 1.35
N LEU A 302 10.48 25.74 0.45
CA LEU A 302 10.73 24.33 0.10
C LEU A 302 11.53 23.58 1.19
N GLY A 303 12.10 24.28 2.17
CA GLY A 303 12.92 23.69 3.23
C GLY A 303 14.23 23.10 2.71
N LEU A 304 14.85 23.72 1.70
CA LEU A 304 16.01 23.16 1.03
C LEU A 304 17.29 23.29 1.89
N SER A 305 18.08 22.22 1.88
CA SER A 305 19.47 22.17 2.36
C SER A 305 20.40 22.93 1.40
N SER A 306 21.72 22.93 1.68
CA SER A 306 22.70 23.48 0.74
C SER A 306 22.64 22.80 -0.63
N THR A 307 22.42 21.48 -0.67
CA THR A 307 22.33 20.72 -1.92
C THR A 307 21.13 21.17 -2.76
N GLY A 308 19.95 21.24 -2.15
CA GLY A 308 18.73 21.69 -2.82
C GLY A 308 18.82 23.14 -3.26
N ARG A 309 19.40 24.03 -2.43
CA ARG A 309 19.61 25.46 -2.76
C ARG A 309 20.50 25.63 -3.98
N ASP A 310 21.64 24.95 -4.01
CA ASP A 310 22.57 25.02 -5.15
C ASP A 310 21.89 24.51 -6.42
N CYS A 311 21.17 23.38 -6.32
CA CYS A 311 20.39 22.82 -7.43
C CYS A 311 19.33 23.82 -7.96
N LEU A 312 18.57 24.46 -7.07
CA LEU A 312 17.60 25.49 -7.41
C LEU A 312 18.26 26.66 -8.14
N LEU A 313 19.38 27.18 -7.62
CA LEU A 313 20.06 28.33 -8.19
C LEU A 313 20.68 28.02 -9.56
N CYS A 314 21.25 26.82 -9.74
CA CYS A 314 21.79 26.37 -11.03
C CYS A 314 20.71 26.20 -12.11
N TYR A 315 19.51 25.75 -11.72
CA TYR A 315 18.42 25.44 -12.64
C TYR A 315 17.19 26.35 -12.45
N ARG A 316 17.42 27.59 -12.02
CA ARG A 316 16.38 28.53 -11.56
C ARG A 316 15.20 28.65 -12.52
N GLU A 317 15.47 28.90 -13.80
CA GLU A 317 14.41 29.09 -14.81
C GLU A 317 13.52 27.84 -14.96
N LEU A 318 14.12 26.65 -14.91
CA LEU A 318 13.39 25.39 -14.96
C LEU A 318 12.55 25.21 -13.71
N VAL A 319 13.11 25.46 -12.52
CA VAL A 319 12.37 25.33 -11.25
C VAL A 319 11.18 26.29 -11.20
N HIS A 320 11.37 27.55 -11.62
CA HIS A 320 10.28 28.52 -11.70
C HIS A 320 9.18 28.07 -12.65
N ALA A 321 9.54 27.58 -13.85
CA ALA A 321 8.57 27.05 -14.81
C ALA A 321 7.80 25.82 -14.28
N LEU A 322 8.48 24.92 -13.54
CA LEU A 322 7.85 23.79 -12.89
C LEU A 322 6.85 24.22 -11.80
N ILE A 323 7.19 25.23 -10.99
CA ILE A 323 6.28 25.80 -9.99
C ILE A 323 5.06 26.41 -10.68
N ASP A 324 5.27 27.19 -11.72
CA ASP A 324 4.19 27.86 -12.43
C ASP A 324 3.18 26.88 -13.05
N GLU A 325 3.65 25.81 -13.67
CA GLU A 325 2.79 24.82 -14.35
C GLU A 325 2.16 23.82 -13.36
N ALA A 326 2.91 23.29 -12.39
CA ALA A 326 2.48 22.13 -11.59
C ALA A 326 2.04 22.44 -10.16
N VAL A 327 2.47 23.56 -9.56
CA VAL A 327 2.24 23.83 -8.12
C VAL A 327 1.02 24.72 -7.94
N HIS A 328 -0.12 24.08 -7.64
CA HIS A 328 -1.43 24.70 -7.38
C HIS A 328 -2.02 24.13 -6.08
N PRO A 329 -3.02 24.79 -5.46
CA PRO A 329 -3.68 24.24 -4.27
C PRO A 329 -4.21 22.82 -4.46
N ASP A 330 -4.80 22.49 -5.61
CA ASP A 330 -5.31 21.15 -5.90
C ASP A 330 -4.20 20.12 -6.21
N THR A 331 -2.98 20.57 -6.52
CA THR A 331 -1.78 19.76 -6.78
C THR A 331 -0.70 20.03 -5.74
N ALA A 332 -1.09 20.35 -4.50
CA ALA A 332 -0.17 20.83 -3.48
C ALA A 332 1.00 19.85 -3.22
N GLN A 333 0.79 18.55 -3.43
CA GLN A 333 1.82 17.54 -3.22
C GLN A 333 3.03 17.70 -4.17
N ALA A 334 2.84 18.37 -5.32
CA ALA A 334 3.92 18.75 -6.23
C ALA A 334 5.04 19.55 -5.52
N THR A 335 4.71 20.33 -4.49
CA THR A 335 5.69 21.10 -3.70
C THR A 335 6.68 20.19 -2.98
N TYR A 336 6.19 19.10 -2.37
CA TYR A 336 7.06 18.15 -1.67
C TYR A 336 7.89 17.32 -2.66
N GLY A 337 7.26 16.91 -3.78
CA GLY A 337 7.96 16.26 -4.89
C GLY A 337 9.10 17.11 -5.44
N LEU A 338 8.84 18.39 -5.69
CA LEU A 338 9.84 19.36 -6.15
C LEU A 338 10.98 19.53 -5.12
N ALA A 339 10.64 19.73 -3.85
CA ALA A 339 11.64 19.89 -2.79
C ALA A 339 12.59 18.69 -2.74
N LEU A 340 12.06 17.47 -2.69
CA LEU A 340 12.86 16.26 -2.63
C LEU A 340 13.63 15.99 -3.94
N MET A 341 13.06 16.31 -5.10
CA MET A 341 13.77 16.22 -6.38
C MET A 341 15.04 17.09 -6.39
N LEU A 342 14.93 18.32 -5.84
CA LEU A 342 16.06 19.23 -5.71
C LEU A 342 17.09 18.72 -4.70
N GLU A 343 16.66 18.20 -3.55
CA GLU A 343 17.54 17.58 -2.54
C GLU A 343 18.34 16.40 -3.08
N ARG A 344 17.74 15.62 -3.99
CA ARG A 344 18.44 14.51 -4.65
C ARG A 344 19.51 14.97 -5.65
N GLY A 345 19.53 16.25 -6.04
CA GLY A 345 20.53 16.78 -6.96
C GLY A 345 20.49 16.18 -8.37
N ILE A 346 19.40 15.51 -8.76
CA ILE A 346 19.34 14.76 -10.02
C ILE A 346 19.36 15.66 -11.27
N LEU A 347 19.11 16.96 -11.12
CA LEU A 347 19.22 17.91 -12.24
C LEU A 347 20.67 18.07 -12.73
N TYR A 348 21.68 17.74 -11.91
CA TYR A 348 23.08 17.74 -12.34
C TYR A 348 23.41 16.61 -13.33
N GLN A 349 22.53 15.61 -13.48
CA GLN A 349 22.63 14.65 -14.56
C GLN A 349 22.25 15.36 -15.87
N PRO A 350 23.16 15.47 -16.86
CA PRO A 350 22.94 16.25 -18.06
C PRO A 350 21.61 16.02 -18.81
N PRO A 351 21.06 14.79 -18.91
CA PRO A 351 19.82 14.58 -19.65
C PRO A 351 18.55 15.00 -18.91
N VAL A 352 18.58 15.15 -17.58
CA VAL A 352 17.36 15.32 -16.76
C VAL A 352 16.72 16.69 -16.97
N ALA A 353 17.49 17.78 -16.88
CA ALA A 353 16.93 19.13 -17.05
C ALA A 353 16.32 19.36 -18.46
N PRO A 354 16.97 18.98 -19.58
CA PRO A 354 16.34 19.00 -20.90
C PRO A 354 15.09 18.12 -21.01
N ALA A 355 15.09 16.94 -20.38
CA ALA A 355 13.92 16.06 -20.37
C ALA A 355 12.73 16.67 -19.60
N LEU A 356 12.98 17.40 -18.50
CA LEU A 356 11.93 18.14 -17.78
C LEU A 356 11.38 19.33 -18.58
N TRP A 357 12.23 20.07 -19.30
CA TRP A 357 11.75 21.07 -20.25
C TRP A 357 10.84 20.47 -21.33
N ARG A 358 11.17 19.25 -21.80
CA ARG A 358 10.28 18.51 -22.69
C ARG A 358 8.97 18.13 -22.00
N GLN A 359 8.98 17.74 -20.73
CA GLN A 359 7.73 17.47 -19.99
C GLN A 359 6.85 18.71 -19.84
N LEU A 360 7.46 19.85 -19.51
CA LEU A 360 6.78 21.14 -19.48
C LEU A 360 6.11 21.47 -20.81
N ALA A 361 6.69 21.08 -21.95
CA ALA A 361 6.13 21.32 -23.28
C ALA A 361 5.32 20.14 -23.85
N LEU A 362 5.12 19.05 -23.08
CA LEU A 362 4.61 17.80 -23.63
C LEU A 362 3.11 17.93 -24.01
N PRO A 363 2.75 17.65 -25.28
CA PRO A 363 1.34 17.50 -25.65
C PRO A 363 0.84 16.13 -25.20
N LEU A 364 -0.37 16.09 -24.65
CA LEU A 364 -1.00 14.85 -24.21
C LEU A 364 -1.84 14.25 -25.34
N HIS A 365 -1.78 12.93 -25.47
CA HIS A 365 -2.74 12.18 -26.28
C HIS A 365 -4.17 12.42 -25.74
N PRO A 366 -5.20 12.60 -26.60
CA PRO A 366 -6.56 12.90 -26.15
C PRO A 366 -7.17 11.85 -25.21
N THR A 367 -6.76 10.59 -25.32
CA THR A 367 -7.17 9.53 -24.39
C THR A 367 -6.58 9.76 -23.00
N ASN A 368 -5.29 10.06 -22.91
CA ASN A 368 -4.60 10.29 -21.65
C ASN A 368 -5.09 11.55 -20.94
N ALA A 369 -5.34 12.63 -21.69
CA ALA A 369 -5.94 13.85 -21.14
C ALA A 369 -7.31 13.56 -20.48
N ARG A 370 -8.17 12.77 -21.16
CA ARG A 370 -9.48 12.36 -20.62
C ARG A 370 -9.36 11.44 -19.40
N HIS A 371 -8.39 10.53 -19.41
CA HIS A 371 -8.16 9.64 -18.26
C HIS A 371 -7.74 10.44 -17.02
N LEU A 372 -6.78 11.36 -17.16
CA LEU A 372 -6.34 12.23 -16.07
C LEU A 372 -7.48 13.11 -15.56
N ALA A 373 -8.24 13.74 -16.46
CA ALA A 373 -9.39 14.57 -16.09
C ALA A 373 -10.48 13.78 -15.35
N ARG A 374 -10.73 12.53 -15.77
CA ARG A 374 -11.72 11.65 -15.12
C ARG A 374 -11.32 11.27 -13.70
N VAL A 375 -10.03 11.03 -13.45
CA VAL A 375 -9.54 10.56 -12.14
C VAL A 375 -9.27 11.73 -11.19
N PHE A 376 -8.66 12.81 -11.68
CA PHE A 376 -8.17 13.92 -10.85
C PHE A 376 -8.95 15.24 -11.02
N GLY A 377 -9.97 15.27 -11.88
CA GLY A 377 -10.73 16.46 -12.22
C GLY A 377 -10.09 17.31 -13.33
N GLU A 378 -10.84 18.32 -13.79
CA GLU A 378 -10.44 19.21 -14.88
C GLU A 378 -9.50 20.35 -14.44
N THR A 379 -9.41 20.61 -13.13
CA THR A 379 -8.63 21.73 -12.57
C THR A 379 -7.64 21.24 -11.49
N PRO A 380 -6.35 21.64 -11.59
CA PRO A 380 -5.71 22.20 -12.78
C PRO A 380 -5.73 21.17 -13.93
N GLY A 381 -5.46 21.64 -15.15
CA GLY A 381 -5.60 20.81 -16.34
C GLY A 381 -4.73 19.54 -16.32
N PRO A 382 -5.03 18.54 -17.17
CA PRO A 382 -4.33 17.25 -17.20
C PRO A 382 -2.80 17.31 -17.30
N ARG A 383 -2.23 18.34 -17.96
CA ARG A 383 -0.78 18.54 -18.05
C ARG A 383 -0.15 18.85 -16.69
N ALA A 384 -0.78 19.72 -15.90
CA ALA A 384 -0.34 20.03 -14.55
C ALA A 384 -0.44 18.80 -13.64
N ARG A 385 -1.50 17.99 -13.78
CA ARG A 385 -1.66 16.71 -13.05
C ARG A 385 -0.57 15.71 -13.37
N LEU A 386 -0.26 15.51 -14.66
CA LEU A 386 0.84 14.63 -15.04
C LEU A 386 2.18 15.15 -14.51
N LEU A 387 2.40 16.47 -14.58
CA LEU A 387 3.64 17.08 -14.10
C LEU A 387 3.78 17.00 -12.58
N GLU A 388 2.69 17.16 -11.82
CA GLU A 388 2.66 16.83 -10.38
C GLU A 388 3.15 15.41 -10.13
N GLY A 389 2.59 14.42 -10.86
CA GLY A 389 3.01 13.02 -10.74
C GLY A 389 4.49 12.82 -11.05
N VAL A 390 5.01 13.48 -12.09
CA VAL A 390 6.44 13.43 -12.45
C VAL A 390 7.31 13.98 -11.31
N LEU A 391 6.97 15.14 -10.75
CA LEU A 391 7.72 15.75 -9.64
C LEU A 391 7.67 14.87 -8.39
N CYS A 392 6.50 14.34 -8.05
CA CYS A 392 6.35 13.44 -6.90
C CYS A 392 7.14 12.14 -7.07
N MET A 393 7.13 11.54 -8.26
CA MET A 393 7.86 10.29 -8.54
C MET A 393 9.37 10.50 -8.54
N LEU A 394 9.87 11.60 -9.11
CA LEU A 394 11.28 11.96 -9.06
C LEU A 394 11.73 12.37 -7.65
N GLY A 395 10.88 13.00 -6.85
CA GLY A 395 11.19 13.33 -5.46
C GLY A 395 11.13 12.13 -4.52
N GLN A 396 10.19 11.22 -4.74
CA GLN A 396 9.85 10.11 -3.84
C GLN A 396 9.81 8.78 -4.61
N PRO A 397 10.96 8.27 -5.11
CA PRO A 397 10.99 7.05 -5.91
C PRO A 397 10.44 5.83 -5.18
N LEU A 398 10.56 5.77 -3.86
CA LEU A 398 10.04 4.69 -3.01
C LEU A 398 8.60 4.93 -2.52
N GLY A 399 7.97 6.04 -2.93
CA GLY A 399 6.57 6.34 -2.61
C GLY A 399 5.58 5.83 -3.66
N VAL A 400 6.07 5.17 -4.73
CA VAL A 400 5.25 4.62 -5.82
C VAL A 400 4.43 3.44 -5.30
N GLY A 401 3.15 3.43 -5.61
CA GLY A 401 2.22 2.37 -5.22
C GLY A 401 1.66 1.62 -6.41
N GLN A 402 1.43 0.31 -6.28
CA GLN A 402 0.72 -0.48 -7.30
C GLN A 402 -0.82 -0.36 -7.20
N GLY A 403 -1.33 0.22 -6.11
CA GLY A 403 -2.76 0.20 -5.82
C GLY A 403 -3.28 -1.21 -5.56
N ASN A 404 -4.55 -1.44 -5.86
CA ASN A 404 -5.21 -2.74 -5.80
C ASN A 404 -5.00 -3.57 -7.08
N ASN A 405 -3.94 -3.28 -7.85
CA ASN A 405 -3.68 -3.87 -9.15
C ASN A 405 -2.53 -4.89 -9.08
N PRO A 406 -2.60 -6.02 -9.82
CA PRO A 406 -1.55 -7.02 -9.84
C PRO A 406 -0.34 -6.61 -10.72
N THR A 407 0.13 -5.36 -10.58
CA THR A 407 1.13 -4.73 -11.45
C THR A 407 2.42 -4.38 -10.72
N CYS A 408 2.81 -5.21 -9.74
CA CYS A 408 3.99 -5.00 -8.88
C CYS A 408 5.29 -4.77 -9.67
N GLN A 409 5.47 -5.47 -10.80
CA GLN A 409 6.65 -5.34 -11.65
C GLN A 409 6.75 -3.96 -12.28
N SER A 410 5.64 -3.45 -12.81
CA SER A 410 5.57 -2.11 -13.42
C SER A 410 5.81 -1.00 -12.39
N ALA A 411 5.22 -1.11 -11.20
CA ALA A 411 5.45 -0.14 -10.11
C ALA A 411 6.92 -0.14 -9.65
N ARG A 412 7.54 -1.32 -9.55
CA ARG A 412 8.96 -1.46 -9.21
C ARG A 412 9.88 -0.91 -10.30
N ALA A 413 9.54 -1.12 -11.57
CA ALA A 413 10.28 -0.53 -12.68
C ALA A 413 10.27 1.01 -12.60
N LEU A 414 9.10 1.63 -12.42
CA LEU A 414 8.97 3.08 -12.24
C LEU A 414 9.79 3.58 -11.04
N SER A 415 9.70 2.90 -9.90
CA SER A 415 10.49 3.21 -8.70
C SER A 415 12.01 3.14 -8.96
N MET A 416 12.48 2.05 -9.57
CA MET A 416 13.90 1.87 -9.90
C MET A 416 14.40 2.90 -10.91
N TRP A 417 13.61 3.25 -11.92
CA TRP A 417 13.99 4.28 -12.91
C TRP A 417 14.03 5.66 -12.26
N ALA A 418 13.04 6.01 -11.44
CA ALA A 418 13.08 7.25 -10.68
C ALA A 418 14.31 7.35 -9.77
N TYR A 419 14.75 6.21 -9.21
CA TYR A 419 15.90 6.13 -8.32
C TYR A 419 17.26 6.18 -9.06
N ASN A 420 17.46 5.36 -10.09
CA ASN A 420 18.74 5.16 -10.78
C ASN A 420 18.88 5.94 -12.11
N ASP A 421 17.81 6.03 -12.89
CA ASP A 421 17.84 6.42 -14.31
C ASP A 421 16.65 7.35 -14.63
N PRO A 422 16.63 8.56 -14.02
CA PRO A 422 15.48 9.46 -14.09
C PRO A 422 15.19 9.96 -15.51
N ASP A 423 16.18 10.05 -16.39
CA ASP A 423 15.94 10.41 -17.79
C ASP A 423 15.26 9.28 -18.57
N TYR A 424 15.58 8.01 -18.29
CA TYR A 424 14.84 6.88 -18.84
C TYR A 424 13.38 6.90 -18.39
N LEU A 425 13.09 7.16 -17.10
CA LEU A 425 11.72 7.36 -16.61
C LEU A 425 11.00 8.46 -17.39
N LEU A 426 11.63 9.64 -17.53
CA LEU A 426 11.05 10.78 -18.24
C LEU A 426 10.80 10.45 -19.73
N GLN A 427 11.62 9.57 -20.32
CA GLN A 427 11.38 9.08 -21.68
C GLN A 427 10.16 8.15 -21.76
N MET A 428 10.00 7.23 -20.82
CA MET A 428 8.81 6.35 -20.75
C MET A 428 7.53 7.17 -20.59
N VAL A 429 7.54 8.16 -19.70
CA VAL A 429 6.41 9.09 -19.50
C VAL A 429 6.08 9.83 -20.79
N ALA A 430 7.09 10.35 -21.49
CA ALA A 430 6.87 11.10 -22.72
C ALA A 430 6.23 10.24 -23.82
N TRP A 431 6.69 9.01 -24.01
CA TRP A 431 6.10 8.07 -24.97
C TRP A 431 4.67 7.68 -24.60
N ALA A 432 4.45 7.22 -23.36
CA ALA A 432 3.13 6.83 -22.91
C ALA A 432 2.12 8.00 -23.02
N ALA A 433 2.48 9.19 -22.53
CA ALA A 433 1.57 10.32 -22.44
C ALA A 433 1.26 10.96 -23.80
N ARG A 434 2.26 11.09 -24.69
CA ARG A 434 2.10 11.72 -26.01
C ARG A 434 1.63 10.74 -27.08
N ASP A 435 2.23 9.55 -27.12
CA ASP A 435 2.08 8.60 -28.22
C ASP A 435 1.05 7.50 -27.91
N ASP A 436 0.64 7.34 -26.65
CA ASP A 436 -0.25 6.25 -26.19
C ASP A 436 0.32 4.88 -26.64
N GLU A 437 1.65 4.77 -26.55
CA GLU A 437 2.46 3.62 -26.95
C GLU A 437 3.82 3.70 -26.27
N VAL A 438 4.34 2.55 -25.85
CA VAL A 438 5.70 2.39 -25.33
C VAL A 438 6.31 1.23 -26.09
N VAL A 439 7.55 1.40 -26.56
CA VAL A 439 8.32 0.34 -27.21
C VAL A 439 9.55 0.04 -26.37
N MET A 440 9.62 -1.18 -25.84
CA MET A 440 10.79 -1.71 -25.14
C MET A 440 11.43 -2.83 -25.96
N HIS A 441 12.67 -3.18 -25.66
CA HIS A 441 13.34 -4.30 -26.31
C HIS A 441 13.44 -5.47 -25.33
N PHE A 442 13.29 -6.68 -25.87
CA PHE A 442 13.57 -7.92 -25.17
C PHE A 442 14.55 -8.72 -26.01
N GLU A 443 15.79 -8.87 -25.52
CA GLU A 443 16.87 -9.58 -26.22
C GLU A 443 17.06 -9.07 -27.66
N GLY A 444 17.08 -7.74 -27.81
CA GLY A 444 17.27 -7.04 -29.09
C GLY A 444 16.03 -6.95 -29.98
N HIS A 445 14.89 -7.53 -29.60
CA HIS A 445 13.66 -7.49 -30.38
C HIS A 445 12.64 -6.50 -29.79
N PRO A 446 12.05 -5.60 -30.58
CA PRO A 446 11.09 -4.64 -30.06
C PRO A 446 9.78 -5.33 -29.62
N ILE A 447 9.14 -4.74 -28.61
CA ILE A 447 7.81 -5.03 -28.10
C ILE A 447 7.08 -3.71 -27.98
N SER A 448 6.03 -3.52 -28.77
CA SER A 448 5.10 -2.39 -28.62
C SER A 448 3.98 -2.74 -27.64
N SER A 449 3.68 -1.85 -26.70
CA SER A 449 2.53 -1.98 -25.80
C SER A 449 1.17 -1.83 -26.51
N ARG A 450 1.14 -1.30 -27.73
CA ARG A 450 -0.08 -1.19 -28.54
C ARG A 450 -0.42 -2.52 -29.23
N ASP A 451 0.60 -3.22 -29.71
CA ASP A 451 0.45 -4.49 -30.43
C ASP A 451 0.39 -5.71 -29.51
N SER A 452 0.67 -5.52 -28.22
CA SER A 452 0.66 -6.56 -27.19
C SER A 452 -0.76 -6.88 -26.71
N GLN A 453 -0.95 -8.10 -26.22
CA GLN A 453 -2.21 -8.54 -25.60
C GLN A 453 -2.54 -7.70 -24.35
N PRO A 454 -3.81 -7.71 -23.89
CA PRO A 454 -4.17 -7.11 -22.61
C PRO A 454 -3.27 -7.62 -21.48
N GLY A 455 -2.92 -6.70 -20.56
CA GLY A 455 -2.09 -7.02 -19.40
C GLY A 455 -2.86 -7.78 -18.31
N LEU A 456 -2.25 -7.89 -17.14
CA LEU A 456 -2.83 -8.52 -15.94
C LEU A 456 -3.94 -7.68 -15.30
N ALA A 457 -3.92 -6.35 -15.48
CA ALA A 457 -4.95 -5.47 -14.93
C ALA A 457 -6.29 -5.59 -15.70
N ALA A 458 -7.38 -5.86 -14.98
CA ALA A 458 -8.72 -6.09 -15.55
C ALA A 458 -9.48 -4.79 -15.96
N GLY A 459 -8.93 -3.60 -15.66
CA GLY A 459 -9.54 -2.30 -15.96
C GLY A 459 -8.61 -1.13 -15.65
N PRO A 460 -8.98 0.12 -16.02
CA PRO A 460 -8.18 1.31 -15.73
C PRO A 460 -8.08 1.52 -14.21
N PRO A 461 -6.86 1.56 -13.64
CA PRO A 461 -6.66 1.64 -12.21
C PRO A 461 -7.01 3.06 -11.71
N LEU A 462 -7.90 3.18 -10.73
CA LEU A 462 -8.39 4.49 -10.23
C LEU A 462 -7.61 5.02 -9.03
N ASP A 463 -6.71 4.20 -8.47
CA ASP A 463 -5.98 4.44 -7.21
C ASP A 463 -4.47 4.62 -7.40
N LEU A 464 -4.04 4.97 -8.62
CA LEU A 464 -2.65 5.22 -8.97
C LEU A 464 -2.33 6.70 -9.07
N ASP A 465 -1.05 7.05 -8.92
CA ASP A 465 -0.56 8.39 -9.22
C ASP A 465 -0.64 8.73 -10.72
N PRO A 466 -0.62 10.03 -11.10
CA PRO A 466 -0.79 10.45 -12.48
C PRO A 466 0.20 9.81 -13.48
N VAL A 467 1.44 9.53 -13.07
CA VAL A 467 2.42 8.87 -13.93
C VAL A 467 2.08 7.39 -14.05
N SER A 468 1.86 6.71 -12.91
CA SER A 468 1.52 5.29 -12.90
C SER A 468 0.22 4.99 -13.67
N LEU A 469 -0.81 5.85 -13.54
CA LEU A 469 -2.07 5.76 -14.28
C LEU A 469 -1.85 5.68 -15.80
N ILE A 470 -0.88 6.44 -16.32
CA ILE A 470 -0.59 6.53 -17.75
C ILE A 470 0.40 5.45 -18.19
N VAL A 471 1.45 5.18 -17.40
CA VAL A 471 2.58 4.34 -17.84
C VAL A 471 2.36 2.86 -17.53
N VAL A 472 1.79 2.51 -16.37
CA VAL A 472 1.62 1.10 -15.92
C VAL A 472 0.86 0.24 -16.92
N PRO A 473 -0.26 0.69 -17.54
CA PRO A 473 -0.97 -0.13 -18.52
C PRO A 473 -0.11 -0.55 -19.72
N HIS A 474 0.85 0.28 -20.13
CA HIS A 474 1.76 -0.06 -21.23
C HIS A 474 2.83 -1.06 -20.77
N LEU A 475 3.41 -0.82 -19.59
CA LEU A 475 4.44 -1.70 -19.02
C LEU A 475 3.91 -3.09 -18.71
N ASP A 476 2.68 -3.19 -18.22
CA ASP A 476 2.01 -4.46 -17.90
C ASP A 476 1.83 -5.33 -19.15
N ARG A 477 1.41 -4.74 -20.27
CA ARG A 477 1.31 -5.45 -21.56
C ARG A 477 2.68 -5.92 -22.07
N ILE A 478 3.70 -5.08 -21.95
CA ILE A 478 5.07 -5.41 -22.34
C ILE A 478 5.60 -6.57 -21.48
N TYR A 479 5.40 -6.51 -20.16
CA TYR A 479 5.83 -7.54 -19.23
C TYR A 479 5.17 -8.90 -19.55
N VAL A 480 3.86 -8.92 -19.80
CA VAL A 480 3.14 -10.14 -20.22
C VAL A 480 3.69 -10.70 -21.53
N GLU A 481 3.99 -9.84 -22.52
CA GLU A 481 4.58 -10.27 -23.79
C GLU A 481 6.01 -10.82 -23.62
N MET A 482 6.84 -10.21 -22.76
CA MET A 482 8.15 -10.77 -22.40
C MET A 482 8.01 -12.17 -21.77
N GLY A 483 7.08 -12.32 -20.82
CA GLY A 483 6.75 -13.61 -20.21
C GLY A 483 6.28 -14.65 -21.24
N ARG A 484 5.44 -14.25 -22.21
CA ARG A 484 4.96 -15.11 -23.30
C ARG A 484 6.12 -15.64 -24.15
N ARG A 485 7.11 -14.80 -24.45
CA ARG A 485 8.32 -15.20 -25.20
C ARG A 485 9.24 -16.16 -24.43
N CYS A 486 9.03 -16.32 -23.13
CA CYS A 486 9.74 -17.26 -22.28
C CYS A 486 9.01 -18.59 -22.05
N GLN A 487 7.76 -18.76 -22.54
CA GLN A 487 6.91 -19.92 -22.20
C GLN A 487 7.51 -21.29 -22.52
N GLU A 488 8.33 -21.39 -23.57
CA GLU A 488 8.97 -22.64 -23.99
C GLU A 488 10.34 -22.88 -23.32
N ARG A 489 10.80 -21.96 -22.46
CA ARG A 489 12.10 -22.05 -21.78
C ARG A 489 11.96 -22.83 -20.49
N GLU A 490 12.99 -23.62 -20.17
CA GLU A 490 13.07 -24.34 -18.89
C GLU A 490 13.47 -23.41 -17.75
N GLY A 491 12.67 -23.39 -16.68
CA GLY A 491 12.91 -22.59 -15.47
C GLY A 491 11.97 -21.39 -15.35
N ASP A 492 12.27 -20.50 -14.40
CA ASP A 492 11.43 -19.35 -14.11
C ASP A 492 11.67 -18.19 -15.10
N PRO A 493 10.63 -17.59 -15.70
CA PRO A 493 10.77 -16.53 -16.69
C PRO A 493 11.46 -15.27 -16.16
N HIS A 494 11.40 -14.99 -14.86
CA HIS A 494 12.04 -13.82 -14.24
C HIS A 494 13.55 -13.80 -14.44
N ARG A 495 14.18 -14.96 -14.69
CA ARG A 495 15.59 -15.06 -15.07
C ARG A 495 15.95 -14.19 -16.27
N TRP A 496 15.07 -14.11 -17.27
CA TRP A 496 15.30 -13.35 -18.50
C TRP A 496 14.53 -12.03 -18.52
N VAL A 497 13.31 -12.02 -17.97
CA VAL A 497 12.45 -10.84 -18.00
C VAL A 497 13.01 -9.72 -17.11
N ASN A 498 13.48 -10.01 -15.89
CA ASN A 498 13.87 -8.95 -14.97
C ASN A 498 15.03 -8.08 -15.48
N PRO A 499 16.14 -8.64 -16.03
CA PRO A 499 17.23 -7.84 -16.58
C PRO A 499 16.85 -6.97 -17.78
N GLU A 500 15.92 -7.43 -18.61
CA GLU A 500 15.47 -6.68 -19.79
C GLU A 500 14.37 -5.66 -19.45
N PHE A 501 13.55 -5.94 -18.44
CA PHE A 501 12.43 -5.10 -18.04
C PHE A 501 12.85 -3.95 -17.11
N HIS A 502 13.69 -4.21 -16.11
CA HIS A 502 14.03 -3.19 -15.11
C HIS A 502 15.21 -2.32 -15.53
N GLY A 503 16.19 -2.86 -16.27
CA GLY A 503 17.37 -2.13 -16.71
C GLY A 503 18.65 -2.96 -16.59
N TRP A 504 19.70 -2.48 -17.24
CA TRP A 504 20.98 -3.21 -17.38
C TRP A 504 21.64 -3.57 -16.04
N TRP A 505 21.33 -2.83 -14.97
CA TRP A 505 21.88 -3.05 -13.63
C TRP A 505 21.26 -4.24 -12.89
N ALA A 506 20.11 -4.74 -13.33
CA ALA A 506 19.55 -5.97 -12.76
C ALA A 506 20.46 -7.15 -13.16
N GLY A 507 21.04 -7.82 -12.16
CA GLY A 507 22.04 -8.85 -12.35
C GLY A 507 21.55 -9.97 -13.27
N ARG A 508 22.44 -10.50 -14.12
CA ARG A 508 22.10 -11.64 -14.99
C ARG A 508 22.34 -13.00 -14.33
N GLY A 509 23.01 -13.02 -13.17
CA GLY A 509 23.04 -14.18 -12.29
C GLY A 509 21.67 -14.36 -11.64
N PHE A 510 21.17 -15.59 -11.58
CA PHE A 510 19.84 -15.90 -11.07
C PHE A 510 19.88 -17.13 -10.16
N ARG A 511 19.23 -17.03 -9.00
CA ARG A 511 19.02 -18.15 -8.07
C ARG A 511 17.54 -18.26 -7.74
N ILE A 512 17.06 -19.49 -7.64
CA ILE A 512 15.71 -19.87 -7.22
C ILE A 512 15.81 -21.09 -6.30
N ASN A 513 15.08 -21.12 -5.18
CA ASN A 513 15.05 -22.26 -4.25
C ASN A 513 13.75 -23.07 -4.32
N VAL A 514 13.00 -22.93 -5.42
CA VAL A 514 11.75 -23.64 -5.68
C VAL A 514 11.82 -24.26 -7.06
N ASP A 515 11.51 -25.55 -7.14
CA ASP A 515 11.30 -26.23 -8.41
C ASP A 515 9.99 -25.72 -9.04
N VAL A 516 10.08 -25.12 -10.23
CA VAL A 516 8.94 -24.45 -10.88
C VAL A 516 7.81 -25.42 -11.20
N ALA A 517 8.12 -26.67 -11.52
CA ALA A 517 7.11 -27.67 -11.90
C ALA A 517 6.36 -28.25 -10.70
N SER A 518 7.06 -28.56 -9.61
CA SER A 518 6.49 -29.22 -8.43
C SER A 518 6.14 -28.26 -7.28
N GLY A 519 6.68 -27.05 -7.29
CA GLY A 519 6.58 -26.08 -6.18
C GLY A 519 7.32 -26.51 -4.91
N ARG A 520 8.16 -27.56 -4.98
CA ARG A 520 8.97 -28.06 -3.86
C ARG A 520 10.23 -27.23 -3.70
N LEU A 521 10.76 -27.20 -2.47
CA LEU A 521 12.03 -26.56 -2.19
C LEU A 521 13.16 -27.29 -2.90
N LEU A 522 14.07 -26.52 -3.50
CA LEU A 522 15.25 -26.97 -4.20
C LEU A 522 16.48 -26.37 -3.53
N GLU A 523 17.32 -27.23 -2.94
CA GLU A 523 18.64 -26.88 -2.36
C GLU A 523 18.65 -25.57 -1.54
N PRO A 524 17.76 -25.41 -0.53
CA PRO A 524 17.56 -24.13 0.14
C PRO A 524 18.82 -23.63 0.88
N GLU A 525 19.66 -24.53 1.41
CA GLU A 525 20.92 -24.15 2.04
C GLU A 525 21.91 -23.51 1.05
N ASP A 526 22.08 -24.10 -0.13
CA ASP A 526 22.96 -23.56 -1.18
C ASP A 526 22.46 -22.20 -1.67
N PHE A 527 21.14 -22.06 -1.86
CA PHE A 527 20.50 -20.80 -2.22
C PHE A 527 20.81 -19.69 -1.20
N LEU A 528 20.62 -19.97 0.10
CA LEU A 528 20.88 -19.01 1.16
C LEU A 528 22.36 -18.63 1.20
N ARG A 529 23.26 -19.61 1.11
CA ARG A 529 24.71 -19.36 1.12
C ARG A 529 25.14 -18.43 -0.01
N HIS A 530 24.58 -18.60 -1.21
CA HIS A 530 24.83 -17.69 -2.33
C HIS A 530 24.28 -16.28 -2.09
N PHE A 531 23.13 -16.14 -1.42
CA PHE A 531 22.62 -14.81 -1.06
C PHE A 531 23.59 -14.07 -0.14
N TYR A 532 24.06 -14.73 0.93
CA TYR A 532 25.04 -14.14 1.84
C TYR A 532 26.31 -13.73 1.10
N ALA A 533 26.86 -14.60 0.25
CA ALA A 533 28.07 -14.30 -0.51
C ALA A 533 27.90 -13.13 -1.50
N ALA A 534 26.70 -12.92 -2.05
CA ALA A 534 26.44 -11.83 -2.98
C ALA A 534 26.10 -10.49 -2.27
N TYR A 535 25.32 -10.52 -1.19
CA TYR A 535 24.70 -9.32 -0.63
C TYR A 535 25.22 -8.91 0.74
N HIS A 536 25.75 -9.84 1.55
CA HIS A 536 26.08 -9.56 2.93
C HIS A 536 27.51 -8.98 3.04
N PRO A 537 27.69 -7.75 3.58
CA PRO A 537 29.00 -7.06 3.59
C PRO A 537 30.17 -7.84 4.21
N PHE A 538 29.89 -8.76 5.14
CA PHE A 538 30.93 -9.60 5.75
C PHE A 538 31.41 -10.76 4.86
N TYR A 539 30.68 -11.10 3.79
CA TYR A 539 30.99 -12.26 2.93
C TYR A 539 31.15 -11.88 1.46
N ASN A 540 30.86 -10.65 1.07
CA ASN A 540 30.97 -10.17 -0.32
C ASN A 540 32.17 -9.23 -0.55
N GLY A 541 33.14 -9.20 0.37
CA GLY A 541 34.28 -8.27 0.31
C GLY A 541 33.91 -6.83 0.69
N SER A 542 32.91 -6.65 1.57
CA SER A 542 32.43 -5.35 2.05
C SER A 542 31.92 -4.42 0.94
N GLN A 543 31.39 -5.00 -0.14
CA GLN A 543 30.79 -4.25 -1.22
C GLN A 543 29.33 -3.91 -0.86
N PRO A 544 28.95 -2.63 -0.79
CA PRO A 544 27.55 -2.26 -0.67
C PRO A 544 26.82 -2.57 -1.98
N LEU A 545 25.51 -2.83 -1.89
CA LEU A 545 24.69 -2.97 -3.08
C LEU A 545 24.70 -1.65 -3.87
N ILE A 546 25.19 -1.69 -5.12
CA ILE A 546 25.35 -0.48 -5.95
C ILE A 546 24.01 -0.01 -6.51
N HIS A 547 23.23 -0.96 -7.04
CA HIS A 547 21.93 -0.69 -7.67
C HIS A 547 20.85 -1.58 -7.09
N PRO A 548 19.63 -1.06 -6.89
CA PRO A 548 18.45 -1.84 -6.52
C PRO A 548 18.29 -3.11 -7.37
N GLN A 549 18.08 -4.25 -6.71
CA GLN A 549 17.96 -5.56 -7.37
C GLN A 549 16.55 -6.14 -7.26
N PRO A 550 16.03 -6.75 -8.34
CA PRO A 550 14.75 -7.42 -8.28
C PRO A 550 14.85 -8.73 -7.51
N ALA A 551 13.88 -8.95 -6.62
CA ALA A 551 13.77 -10.13 -5.79
C ALA A 551 12.31 -10.57 -5.67
N GLY A 552 12.12 -11.83 -5.27
CA GLY A 552 10.81 -12.39 -5.03
C GLY A 552 10.77 -13.08 -3.68
N ILE A 553 9.68 -12.84 -2.96
CA ILE A 553 9.41 -13.39 -1.64
C ILE A 553 8.17 -14.28 -1.67
N ALA A 554 8.17 -15.27 -0.78
CA ALA A 554 7.00 -16.03 -0.39
C ALA A 554 6.27 -15.24 0.69
N VAL A 555 5.13 -14.64 0.35
CA VAL A 555 4.31 -13.89 1.30
C VAL A 555 3.56 -14.88 2.18
N THR A 556 3.56 -14.60 3.47
CA THR A 556 2.82 -15.34 4.48
C THR A 556 1.86 -14.42 5.23
N ASP A 557 0.79 -15.00 5.76
CA ASP A 557 -0.08 -14.29 6.72
C ASP A 557 0.58 -14.22 8.11
N SER A 558 -0.07 -13.54 9.07
CA SER A 558 0.39 -13.44 10.46
C SER A 558 0.47 -14.79 11.20
N ALA A 559 -0.12 -15.86 10.63
CA ALA A 559 0.00 -17.23 11.11
C ALA A 559 1.10 -18.03 10.38
N ALA A 560 1.99 -17.33 9.65
CA ALA A 560 3.09 -17.87 8.87
C ALA A 560 2.67 -18.81 7.72
N ARG A 561 1.39 -18.78 7.30
CA ARG A 561 0.90 -19.61 6.19
C ARG A 561 1.16 -18.94 4.86
N PHE A 562 1.63 -19.71 3.88
CA PHE A 562 1.88 -19.20 2.53
C PHE A 562 0.59 -18.74 1.84
N ILE A 563 0.57 -17.49 1.39
CA ILE A 563 -0.56 -16.91 0.66
C ILE A 563 -0.26 -16.59 -0.81
N GLY A 564 1.02 -16.46 -1.19
CA GLY A 564 1.39 -16.23 -2.58
C GLY A 564 2.83 -15.77 -2.79
N TRP A 565 3.22 -15.68 -4.05
CA TRP A 565 4.49 -15.10 -4.47
C TRP A 565 4.34 -13.60 -4.68
N HIS A 566 5.32 -12.83 -4.25
CA HIS A 566 5.32 -11.38 -4.45
C HIS A 566 6.70 -10.87 -4.84
N ALA A 567 6.73 -9.78 -5.59
CA ALA A 567 7.97 -9.18 -6.08
C ALA A 567 8.30 -7.92 -5.28
N ILE A 568 9.55 -7.82 -4.85
CA ILE A 568 10.11 -6.69 -4.10
C ILE A 568 11.45 -6.27 -4.69
N THR A 569 11.97 -5.14 -4.22
CA THR A 569 13.26 -4.61 -4.66
C THR A 569 14.22 -4.54 -3.48
N ILE A 570 15.33 -5.26 -3.52
CA ILE A 570 16.41 -5.12 -2.52
C ILE A 570 17.13 -3.81 -2.80
N LEU A 571 17.25 -2.95 -1.78
CA LEU A 571 17.86 -1.62 -1.90
C LEU A 571 19.27 -1.58 -1.32
N ARG A 572 19.48 -2.25 -0.17
CA ARG A 572 20.78 -2.33 0.50
C ARG A 572 20.77 -3.40 1.59
N VAL A 573 21.96 -3.87 1.95
CA VAL A 573 22.20 -4.69 3.14
C VAL A 573 23.23 -3.98 4.00
N ALA A 574 22.87 -3.67 5.24
CA ALA A 574 23.70 -2.87 6.14
C ALA A 574 23.36 -3.14 7.61
N LEU A 575 24.29 -2.78 8.49
CA LEU A 575 24.04 -2.74 9.92
C LEU A 575 23.06 -1.62 10.26
N ASP A 576 22.15 -1.90 11.18
CA ASP A 576 21.29 -0.91 11.80
C ASP A 576 22.00 -0.20 12.98
N PRO A 577 21.35 0.78 13.66
CA PRO A 577 21.95 1.46 14.81
C PRO A 577 22.28 0.56 16.01
N GLU A 578 21.72 -0.65 16.08
CA GLU A 578 21.97 -1.66 17.13
C GLU A 578 22.98 -2.72 16.68
N GLU A 579 23.67 -2.50 15.55
CA GLU A 579 24.65 -3.41 14.96
C GLU A 579 24.06 -4.76 14.51
N VAL A 580 22.76 -4.79 14.19
CA VAL A 580 22.11 -5.95 13.56
C VAL A 580 22.19 -5.81 12.04
N MET A 581 22.65 -6.84 11.33
CA MET A 581 22.64 -6.82 9.87
C MET A 581 21.22 -6.98 9.35
N ARG A 582 20.79 -6.06 8.49
CA ARG A 582 19.44 -6.03 7.92
C ARG A 582 19.45 -5.91 6.42
N VAL A 583 18.41 -6.46 5.79
CA VAL A 583 18.08 -6.20 4.39
C VAL A 583 17.02 -5.11 4.35
N TYR A 584 17.30 -4.05 3.61
CA TYR A 584 16.36 -2.96 3.35
C TYR A 584 15.85 -3.10 1.93
N PHE A 585 14.54 -3.00 1.77
CA PHE A 585 13.86 -3.29 0.52
C PHE A 585 12.65 -2.38 0.31
N PHE A 586 12.20 -2.28 -0.93
CA PHE A 586 10.99 -1.59 -1.32
C PHE A 586 9.91 -2.58 -1.74
N ASN A 587 8.70 -2.38 -1.22
CA ASN A 587 7.52 -3.17 -1.52
C ASN A 587 6.42 -2.25 -2.12
N PRO A 588 6.00 -2.44 -3.38
CA PRO A 588 5.06 -1.54 -4.05
C PRO A 588 3.58 -1.73 -3.63
N ASN A 589 3.28 -2.60 -2.67
CA ASN A 589 1.90 -3.01 -2.34
C ASN A 589 1.13 -2.04 -1.42
N ASN A 590 1.59 -0.79 -1.27
CA ASN A 590 1.01 0.24 -0.39
C ASN A 590 1.00 -0.09 1.11
N ASP A 591 1.61 -1.20 1.54
CA ASP A 591 1.72 -1.58 2.94
C ASP A 591 3.03 -2.33 3.20
N SER A 592 4.11 -1.58 3.43
CA SER A 592 5.43 -2.17 3.71
C SER A 592 5.57 -2.73 5.12
N GLY A 593 4.66 -2.45 6.06
CA GLY A 593 4.78 -2.83 7.48
C GLY A 593 4.09 -4.14 7.85
N GLN A 594 4.24 -5.17 7.03
CA GLN A 594 3.47 -6.41 7.13
C GLN A 594 3.95 -7.33 8.25
N ASP A 595 3.02 -8.05 8.86
CA ASP A 595 3.29 -9.19 9.74
C ASP A 595 3.27 -10.48 8.90
N TRP A 596 4.43 -11.13 8.79
CA TRP A 596 4.65 -12.36 8.03
C TRP A 596 4.63 -13.61 8.93
N GLY A 597 4.19 -13.48 10.19
CA GLY A 597 4.08 -14.55 11.17
C GLY A 597 5.43 -15.10 11.67
N ASP A 598 5.37 -15.96 12.69
CA ASP A 598 6.58 -16.50 13.37
C ASP A 598 7.51 -15.38 13.86
N ASP A 599 6.91 -14.32 14.43
CA ASP A 599 7.56 -13.08 14.89
C ASP A 599 8.34 -12.28 13.82
N VAL A 600 8.14 -12.60 12.54
CA VAL A 600 8.72 -11.84 11.41
C VAL A 600 7.82 -10.67 11.05
N ARG A 601 8.20 -9.46 11.50
CA ARG A 601 7.47 -8.21 11.23
C ARG A 601 8.35 -7.21 10.52
N VAL A 602 7.91 -6.78 9.33
CA VAL A 602 8.67 -5.79 8.54
C VAL A 602 8.65 -4.45 9.26
N SER A 603 9.84 -3.92 9.54
CA SER A 603 10.02 -2.59 10.11
C SER A 603 10.02 -1.55 9.00
N THR A 604 9.41 -0.39 9.22
CA THR A 604 9.41 0.75 8.27
C THR A 604 10.09 1.99 8.85
N ALA A 605 10.51 1.91 10.12
CA ALA A 605 11.29 2.90 10.84
C ALA A 605 11.93 2.25 12.08
N GLY A 606 12.86 2.99 12.70
CA GLY A 606 13.49 2.63 13.97
C GLY A 606 14.79 1.85 13.85
N HIS A 607 15.04 1.18 12.71
CA HIS A 607 16.24 0.36 12.46
C HIS A 607 17.06 0.91 11.30
N GLY A 608 17.07 2.24 11.15
CA GLY A 608 17.85 2.93 10.12
C GLY A 608 17.21 2.93 8.72
N GLU A 609 15.92 2.62 8.58
CA GLU A 609 15.16 2.77 7.35
C GLU A 609 15.14 4.23 6.88
N ARG A 610 15.30 4.42 5.57
CA ARG A 610 14.97 5.67 4.88
C ARG A 610 13.49 5.66 4.51
N PHE A 611 12.90 6.82 4.29
CA PHE A 611 11.49 6.93 3.88
C PHE A 611 11.19 6.05 2.65
N GLY A 612 10.17 5.19 2.78
CA GLY A 612 9.76 4.21 1.77
C GLY A 612 10.50 2.86 1.81
N GLU A 613 11.49 2.68 2.70
CA GLU A 613 12.12 1.38 2.92
C GLU A 613 11.34 0.55 3.96
N GLY A 614 11.18 -0.74 3.68
CA GLY A 614 10.95 -1.76 4.69
C GLY A 614 12.26 -2.47 5.03
N SER A 615 12.37 -3.06 6.21
CA SER A 615 13.55 -3.82 6.60
C SER A 615 13.25 -5.01 7.51
N LEU A 616 14.12 -6.01 7.44
CA LEU A 616 14.16 -7.17 8.31
C LEU A 616 15.62 -7.56 8.63
N PRO A 617 15.89 -8.17 9.80
CA PRO A 617 17.12 -8.92 10.03
C PRO A 617 17.38 -9.90 8.88
N VAL A 618 18.65 -10.10 8.52
CA VAL A 618 19.01 -10.87 7.32
C VAL A 618 18.39 -12.27 7.35
N GLU A 619 18.51 -13.00 8.45
CA GLU A 619 17.99 -14.37 8.62
C GLU A 619 16.48 -14.43 8.36
N GLN A 620 15.73 -13.46 8.90
CA GLN A 620 14.28 -13.36 8.71
C GLN A 620 13.93 -13.03 7.25
N PHE A 621 14.64 -12.07 6.64
CA PHE A 621 14.42 -11.70 5.23
C PHE A 621 14.67 -12.88 4.29
N VAL A 622 15.84 -13.52 4.39
CA VAL A 622 16.23 -14.60 3.48
C VAL A 622 15.36 -15.85 3.67
N SER A 623 14.79 -16.04 4.87
CA SER A 623 13.82 -17.11 5.11
C SER A 623 12.55 -17.00 4.26
N ARG A 624 12.21 -15.80 3.78
CA ARG A 624 11.06 -15.53 2.89
C ARG A 624 11.46 -15.36 1.43
N LEU A 625 12.75 -15.25 1.13
CA LEU A 625 13.24 -15.08 -0.23
C LEU A 625 13.18 -16.39 -1.02
N TYR A 626 12.66 -16.34 -2.24
CA TYR A 626 12.65 -17.51 -3.13
C TYR A 626 13.36 -17.30 -4.47
N ILE A 627 13.48 -16.04 -4.93
CA ILE A 627 14.31 -15.67 -6.08
C ILE A 627 15.10 -14.40 -5.80
N PHE A 628 16.33 -14.36 -6.32
CA PHE A 628 17.12 -13.13 -6.40
C PHE A 628 18.05 -13.13 -7.61
N HIS A 629 18.41 -11.93 -8.04
CA HIS A 629 19.42 -11.69 -9.07
C HIS A 629 20.75 -11.28 -8.42
N PHE A 630 21.87 -11.52 -9.09
CA PHE A 630 23.21 -11.15 -8.61
C PHE A 630 24.18 -10.95 -9.78
N ASP A 631 25.33 -10.31 -9.54
CA ASP A 631 26.40 -10.24 -10.54
C ASP A 631 27.21 -11.55 -10.53
N PRO A 632 27.22 -12.35 -11.61
CA PRO A 632 27.96 -13.61 -11.64
C PRO A 632 29.49 -13.44 -11.62
N GLN A 633 30.00 -12.22 -11.82
CA GLN A 633 31.43 -11.92 -11.71
C GLN A 633 31.85 -11.68 -10.26
N GLU A 634 30.90 -11.30 -9.40
CA GLU A 634 31.10 -11.13 -7.96
C GLU A 634 30.87 -12.47 -7.26
N ARG A 635 31.97 -13.16 -6.94
CA ARG A 635 31.90 -14.52 -6.38
C ARG A 635 31.51 -14.56 -4.90
N GLY A 636 31.90 -13.54 -4.14
CA GLY A 636 31.85 -13.57 -2.68
C GLY A 636 32.66 -14.71 -2.08
N GLU A 637 32.50 -14.92 -0.78
CA GLU A 637 33.20 -15.93 0.03
C GLU A 637 32.19 -16.94 0.58
N VAL A 638 31.63 -17.75 -0.33
CA VAL A 638 30.58 -18.76 -0.04
C VAL A 638 30.99 -19.68 1.12
N GLU A 639 32.27 -20.07 1.20
CA GLU A 639 32.81 -20.96 2.23
C GLU A 639 32.92 -20.32 3.62
N GLN A 640 32.86 -18.99 3.73
CA GLN A 640 32.97 -18.27 5.00
C GLN A 640 31.63 -18.00 5.68
N VAL A 641 30.51 -18.31 5.01
CA VAL A 641 29.16 -18.14 5.56
C VAL A 641 28.94 -19.15 6.69
N PRO A 642 28.65 -18.71 7.93
CA PRO A 642 28.48 -19.60 9.07
C PRO A 642 27.25 -20.49 8.93
N GLN A 643 27.40 -21.78 9.25
CA GLN A 643 26.28 -22.72 9.24
C GLN A 643 25.15 -22.29 10.20
N ALA A 644 25.47 -21.67 11.34
CA ALA A 644 24.48 -21.22 12.30
C ALA A 644 23.47 -20.21 11.72
N SER A 645 23.93 -19.26 10.90
CA SER A 645 23.06 -18.29 10.21
C SER A 645 22.16 -18.97 9.18
N LEU A 646 22.68 -19.98 8.48
CA LEU A 646 21.91 -20.78 7.53
C LEU A 646 20.83 -21.61 8.25
N ASP A 647 21.19 -22.27 9.36
CA ASP A 647 20.28 -23.07 10.16
C ASP A 647 19.14 -22.23 10.75
N GLU A 648 19.44 -21.00 11.20
CA GLU A 648 18.43 -20.06 11.70
C GLU A 648 17.44 -19.65 10.61
N ALA A 649 17.94 -19.19 9.46
CA ALA A 649 17.10 -18.83 8.31
C ALA A 649 16.25 -20.01 7.81
N LEU A 650 16.83 -21.22 7.73
CA LEU A 650 16.11 -22.44 7.39
C LEU A 650 15.04 -22.77 8.42
N GLY A 651 15.30 -22.54 9.71
CA GLY A 651 14.32 -22.71 10.77
C GLY A 651 13.06 -21.87 10.56
N TYR A 652 13.22 -20.58 10.27
CA TYR A 652 12.09 -19.69 9.93
C TYR A 652 11.37 -20.12 8.65
N LEU A 653 12.12 -20.61 7.64
CA LEU A 653 11.54 -21.10 6.39
C LEU A 653 10.66 -22.35 6.63
N MET A 654 11.15 -23.31 7.43
CA MET A 654 10.46 -24.58 7.71
C MET A 654 9.23 -24.43 8.61
N ARG A 655 9.21 -23.44 9.50
CA ARG A 655 8.03 -23.13 10.33
C ARG A 655 6.97 -22.29 9.61
N SER A 656 7.22 -21.91 8.36
CA SER A 656 6.35 -21.05 7.57
C SER A 656 5.99 -21.68 6.22
N TRP A 657 6.28 -20.99 5.10
CA TRP A 657 5.90 -21.41 3.76
C TRP A 657 6.63 -22.68 3.28
N GLY A 658 7.77 -23.02 3.87
CA GLY A 658 8.54 -24.22 3.53
C GLY A 658 8.01 -25.53 4.11
N ALA A 659 7.14 -25.47 5.13
CA ALA A 659 6.70 -26.63 5.91
C ALA A 659 6.19 -27.79 5.03
N ASP A 660 5.34 -27.49 4.07
CA ASP A 660 4.71 -28.48 3.18
C ASP A 660 5.47 -28.70 1.86
N ARG A 661 6.62 -28.03 1.68
CA ARG A 661 7.35 -27.97 0.40
C ARG A 661 8.68 -28.72 0.40
N LEU A 662 9.06 -29.33 1.52
CA LEU A 662 10.22 -30.23 1.55
C LEU A 662 10.05 -31.36 0.52
N PRO A 663 11.12 -31.75 -0.20
CA PRO A 663 11.12 -32.98 -0.98
C PRO A 663 10.73 -34.13 -0.06
N GLY A 664 9.73 -34.93 -0.45
CA GLY A 664 9.30 -36.07 0.37
C GLY A 664 10.47 -37.02 0.59
N GLY A 665 11.08 -36.98 1.78
CA GLY A 665 12.29 -37.75 2.05
C GLY A 665 13.03 -37.47 3.36
N ALA A 666 12.81 -36.35 4.05
CA ALA A 666 13.42 -36.10 5.35
C ALA A 666 12.38 -36.21 6.47
N LEU A 667 12.51 -37.25 7.31
CA LEU A 667 11.70 -37.57 8.50
C LEU A 667 10.39 -38.36 8.27
N GLN A 668 10.47 -39.47 7.53
CA GLN A 668 9.76 -40.68 7.95
C GLN A 668 10.80 -41.72 8.32
N ALA A 669 10.86 -42.10 9.60
CA ALA A 669 11.64 -43.24 10.05
C ALA A 669 11.18 -44.46 9.22
N GLY A 670 12.07 -44.98 8.38
CA GLY A 670 11.79 -46.20 7.62
C GLY A 670 11.45 -47.35 8.58
N PRO A 671 10.49 -48.23 8.23
CA PRO A 671 10.28 -49.44 9.02
C PRO A 671 11.58 -50.25 9.01
N GLY A 672 12.08 -50.56 10.20
CA GLY A 672 13.31 -51.35 10.38
C GLY A 672 13.25 -52.69 9.63
N PRO A 673 14.42 -53.31 9.38
CA PRO A 673 14.51 -54.51 8.55
C PRO A 673 13.66 -55.64 9.12
N ALA A 674 12.81 -56.22 8.28
CA ALA A 674 12.03 -57.41 8.59
C ALA A 674 12.97 -58.60 8.85
N ALA A 675 12.66 -59.36 9.90
CA ALA A 675 13.40 -60.56 10.27
C ALA A 675 13.37 -61.62 9.14
N PRO A 676 14.42 -62.44 8.98
CA PRO A 676 14.45 -63.47 7.96
C PRO A 676 13.56 -64.65 8.37
N ASP A 677 12.63 -65.02 7.49
CA ASP A 677 11.83 -66.24 7.63
C ASP A 677 12.66 -67.49 7.28
N ALA A 678 12.35 -68.57 8.00
CA ALA A 678 12.98 -69.89 7.97
C ALA A 678 12.78 -70.69 6.68
#